data_AF-A0A812SR57-F1
#
_entry.id   AF-A0A812SR57-F1
#
_cell.length_a   1.000
_cell.length_b   1.000
_cell.length_c   1.000
_cell.angle_alpha   90.00
_cell.angle_beta   90.00
_cell.angle_gamma   90.00
#
_symmetry.space_group_name_H-M   'P 1'
#
loop_
_entity.id
_entity.type
_entity.pdbx_description
1 polymer ?
#
loop_
_entity_poly.entity_id
_entity_poly.type
_entity_poly.pdbx_seq_one_letter_code
_entity_poly.pdbx_strand_id
1 'polypeptide(L)'
;MMYAKRPAFSLTNGRTRKGKGEGKDVKDGRKLEKEQPQAVRSKSLAELLEEEESGHGPKLEEALLAVFRLIDADNGGSISKLEFIGAVYRHALVASFVLQGHGLCPELQSDSSGQVAINEQSFDAVDEVFDSMSGGSARVRYPEFAAYFRRVANVCLAAQTEEKGMKDVFGSIDADANGSFSKLDMVAAMQSNARVASYLLPGLDARKVLEDERSYDAVCSLFDHMAAGRQGVQWQDFKTFCLHTRFQKAWDSSPSTTCSSPGSSPLSAGSSPSSDERSSARILVIAPGFGRERHPQQAALLANAGFQIHWCRDLPEYADEGARLTYHAVAPYLNKIRDEIVSIQPRVVLAASQGGAYLVGLWQLGYWNGPSVMLNAHPSLPMRLPAAASIVVAHGSNDEAYLWMRGDLEELMTTGPPNRSLLYYTGNSGYLASGSLTRLGDRHVMASILQNRTLPRLVDAALSPMGPEMYLLQSWRSQLSDARLDAQHWLGYSLERLRRLWASPGRQGRDGSSLFQVQPNSEEFRRVATIFRAAPPEPPAYMLSSQQSWERLPIHKIERVENGGQMECSTIPYRDGLRNSLREQGVDFDPSIHACWAFHGADQESLLSIIRDPVSGFQPLISGSRNSPVWGSGTYFARDAKYVADGQFCPRRRDGSRCMLLCLVMLGMPCLGDPNQKGVLPFRQKPHRYNSAVDSLSSPEVYVTQVVGAAHPAYLITFA
;
A
#
# COMPACT_ATOMS: atom_id res chain seq x y z
N MET A 1 40.26 21.35 0.38
CA MET A 1 40.87 22.65 0.70
C MET A 1 40.24 23.70 -0.22
N MET A 2 39.73 24.78 0.38
CA MET A 2 39.23 26.06 -0.17
C MET A 2 37.90 26.16 -0.96
N TYR A 3 37.04 26.99 -0.36
CA TYR A 3 35.79 27.64 -0.78
C TYR A 3 36.03 28.94 -1.57
N ALA A 4 35.08 29.37 -2.40
CA ALA A 4 34.67 30.78 -2.62
C ALA A 4 33.36 30.83 -3.46
N LYS A 5 32.19 31.19 -2.92
CA LYS A 5 31.56 32.52 -2.67
C LYS A 5 31.08 33.31 -3.90
N ARG A 6 29.75 33.52 -3.95
CA ARG A 6 28.96 34.40 -4.85
C ARG A 6 29.15 35.90 -4.52
N PRO A 7 28.88 36.83 -5.45
CA PRO A 7 28.60 38.23 -5.12
C PRO A 7 27.11 38.59 -5.26
N ALA A 8 26.68 39.51 -4.40
CA ALA A 8 25.42 40.25 -4.45
C ALA A 8 25.64 41.59 -5.17
N PHE A 9 24.62 42.13 -5.83
CA PHE A 9 24.61 43.50 -6.33
C PHE A 9 23.41 44.29 -5.78
N SER A 10 23.78 45.41 -5.14
CA SER A 10 22.93 46.51 -4.70
C SER A 10 22.75 47.50 -5.86
N LEU A 11 21.58 48.12 -5.98
CA LEU A 11 21.38 49.29 -6.83
C LEU A 11 20.69 50.42 -6.07
N THR A 12 21.28 51.59 -6.31
CA THR A 12 21.17 52.87 -5.63
C THR A 12 20.04 53.76 -6.17
N ASN A 13 19.53 54.63 -5.29
CA ASN A 13 18.64 55.76 -5.59
C ASN A 13 19.22 56.76 -6.62
N GLY A 14 18.35 57.29 -7.48
CA GLY A 14 18.59 58.45 -8.34
C GLY A 14 17.34 59.34 -8.47
N ARG A 15 17.53 60.66 -8.31
CA ARG A 15 16.52 61.70 -8.01
C ARG A 15 15.87 62.37 -9.24
N THR A 16 14.60 62.73 -9.07
CA THR A 16 13.86 63.99 -9.44
C THR A 16 13.70 64.46 -10.89
N ARG A 17 12.44 64.78 -11.25
CA ARG A 17 12.01 66.16 -11.65
C ARG A 17 10.49 66.36 -11.50
N LYS A 18 10.10 67.45 -10.85
CA LYS A 18 8.73 67.99 -10.71
C LYS A 18 8.38 68.86 -11.92
N GLY A 19 7.14 68.76 -12.39
CA GLY A 19 6.46 69.78 -13.21
C GLY A 19 5.01 69.93 -12.74
N LYS A 20 4.66 71.13 -12.26
CA LYS A 20 3.27 71.65 -12.09
C LYS A 20 2.71 71.93 -13.50
N GLY A 21 1.43 71.90 -13.83
CA GLY A 21 0.19 71.69 -13.09
C GLY A 21 -0.99 71.94 -14.05
N GLU A 22 -2.20 71.90 -13.49
CA GLU A 22 -3.50 72.44 -13.96
C GLU A 22 -4.60 71.40 -13.84
N GLY A 23 -5.55 71.70 -12.95
CA GLY A 23 -6.67 70.84 -12.60
C GLY A 23 -7.88 71.08 -13.47
N LYS A 24 -8.78 70.10 -13.45
CA LYS A 24 -10.23 70.29 -13.54
C LYS A 24 -10.96 69.12 -12.87
N ASP A 25 -11.81 69.50 -11.94
CA ASP A 25 -13.08 68.86 -11.56
C ASP A 25 -13.09 67.47 -10.94
N VAL A 26 -12.82 67.46 -9.62
CA VAL A 26 -13.38 66.50 -8.67
C VAL A 26 -14.77 66.99 -8.26
N LYS A 27 -15.83 66.48 -8.87
CA LYS A 27 -17.19 66.41 -8.28
C LYS A 27 -18.00 65.31 -8.97
N ASP A 28 -17.77 64.05 -8.61
CA ASP A 28 -18.86 63.04 -8.54
C ASP A 28 -18.50 61.71 -7.83
N GLY A 29 -17.45 61.69 -7.01
CA GLY A 29 -17.02 60.47 -6.30
C GLY A 29 -17.69 60.19 -4.95
N ARG A 30 -18.75 60.93 -4.56
CA ARG A 30 -19.38 60.78 -3.22
C ARG A 30 -20.88 60.46 -3.27
N LYS A 31 -21.31 59.70 -4.27
CA LYS A 31 -22.70 59.19 -4.31
C LYS A 31 -22.89 57.74 -4.75
N LEU A 32 -21.82 56.94 -4.82
CA LEU A 32 -21.90 55.51 -5.14
C LEU A 32 -21.41 54.57 -4.02
N GLU A 33 -21.18 55.08 -2.80
CA GLU A 33 -20.82 54.26 -1.62
C GLU A 33 -22.02 53.88 -0.73
N LYS A 34 -23.25 54.06 -1.21
CA LYS A 34 -24.46 53.65 -0.48
C LYS A 34 -25.41 52.90 -1.38
N GLU A 35 -25.11 51.62 -1.58
CA GLU A 35 -26.05 50.51 -1.82
C GLU A 35 -25.22 49.22 -2.02
N GLN A 36 -24.56 48.77 -0.95
CA GLN A 36 -24.09 47.37 -0.92
C GLN A 36 -25.27 46.50 -0.50
N PRO A 37 -25.60 45.41 -1.23
CA PRO A 37 -26.77 44.59 -0.93
C PRO A 37 -26.63 43.97 0.47
N GLN A 38 -27.58 44.33 1.35
CA GLN A 38 -27.64 43.93 2.77
C GLN A 38 -27.72 42.40 2.98
N ALA A 39 -27.95 41.60 1.93
CA ALA A 39 -28.18 40.17 2.00
C ALA A 39 -26.91 39.30 2.11
N VAL A 40 -25.72 39.82 1.76
CA VAL A 40 -24.49 39.00 1.60
C VAL A 40 -23.60 38.95 2.86
N ARG A 41 -23.91 39.71 3.90
CA ARG A 41 -23.11 39.68 5.14
C ARG A 41 -23.66 38.65 6.12
N SER A 42 -22.82 37.64 6.41
CA SER A 42 -22.85 36.69 7.55
C SER A 42 -23.44 35.29 7.38
N LYS A 43 -24.06 34.94 6.23
CA LYS A 43 -24.66 33.61 6.04
C LYS A 43 -23.92 32.75 5.02
N SER A 44 -23.78 31.46 5.30
CA SER A 44 -23.21 30.46 4.40
C SER A 44 -24.18 30.10 3.26
N LEU A 45 -23.65 29.57 2.15
CA LEU A 45 -24.46 29.08 1.03
C LEU A 45 -25.54 28.07 1.45
N ALA A 46 -25.27 27.22 2.44
CA ALA A 46 -26.22 26.24 2.96
C ALA A 46 -27.38 26.89 3.74
N GLU A 47 -27.09 27.91 4.58
CA GLU A 47 -28.11 28.66 5.32
C GLU A 47 -29.01 29.47 4.38
N LEU A 48 -28.45 30.02 3.30
CA LEU A 48 -29.22 30.75 2.29
C LEU A 48 -30.16 29.81 1.50
N LEU A 49 -29.74 28.58 1.26
CA LEU A 49 -30.57 27.55 0.61
C LEU A 49 -31.68 27.04 1.53
N GLU A 50 -31.39 26.79 2.82
CA GLU A 50 -32.38 26.35 3.81
C GLU A 50 -33.49 27.40 4.03
N GLU A 51 -33.15 28.70 3.96
CA GLU A 51 -34.13 29.80 4.00
C GLU A 51 -34.99 29.91 2.73
N GLU A 52 -34.43 29.56 1.57
CA GLU A 52 -35.17 29.50 0.30
C GLU A 52 -36.18 28.32 0.31
N GLU A 53 -35.76 27.14 0.79
CA GLU A 53 -36.61 25.95 0.90
C GLU A 53 -37.72 26.09 1.97
N SER A 54 -37.49 26.88 3.02
CA SER A 54 -38.48 27.17 4.08
C SER A 54 -39.50 28.27 3.71
N GLY A 55 -39.56 28.69 2.45
CA GLY A 55 -40.62 29.53 1.90
C GLY A 55 -40.46 31.05 2.10
N HIS A 56 -39.26 31.54 2.45
CA HIS A 56 -38.99 32.95 2.75
C HIS A 56 -38.38 33.77 1.57
N GLY A 57 -38.80 33.53 0.31
CA GLY A 57 -38.42 34.35 -0.86
C GLY A 57 -36.98 34.14 -1.37
N PRO A 58 -36.57 34.80 -2.49
CA PRO A 58 -35.40 34.41 -3.30
C PRO A 58 -34.07 34.91 -2.71
N LYS A 59 -33.77 34.57 -1.46
CA LYS A 59 -32.58 35.09 -0.76
C LYS A 59 -31.27 34.56 -1.33
N LEU A 60 -31.22 33.28 -1.73
CA LEU A 60 -30.04 32.70 -2.38
C LEU A 60 -29.86 33.23 -3.81
N GLU A 61 -30.94 33.31 -4.60
CA GLU A 61 -30.88 33.87 -5.96
C GLU A 61 -30.46 35.35 -5.95
N GLU A 62 -30.98 36.16 -5.02
CA GLU A 62 -30.57 37.56 -4.83
C GLU A 62 -29.09 37.68 -4.44
N ALA A 63 -28.59 36.81 -3.56
CA ALA A 63 -27.18 36.77 -3.18
C ALA A 63 -26.28 36.35 -4.37
N LEU A 64 -26.68 35.33 -5.12
CA LEU A 64 -25.97 34.87 -6.32
C LEU A 64 -25.92 35.97 -7.38
N LEU A 65 -27.04 36.66 -7.62
CA LEU A 65 -27.12 37.76 -8.58
C LEU A 65 -26.27 38.97 -8.15
N ALA A 66 -26.25 39.28 -6.85
CA ALA A 66 -25.42 40.34 -6.29
C ALA A 66 -23.92 40.04 -6.44
N VAL A 67 -23.49 38.82 -6.14
CA VAL A 67 -22.09 38.41 -6.30
C VAL A 67 -21.71 38.35 -7.78
N PHE A 68 -22.58 37.82 -8.65
CA PHE A 68 -22.32 37.79 -10.09
C PHE A 68 -22.10 39.19 -10.67
N ARG A 69 -22.96 40.17 -10.33
CA ARG A 69 -22.82 41.57 -10.76
C ARG A 69 -21.57 42.25 -10.21
N LEU A 70 -21.14 41.85 -9.01
CA LEU A 70 -19.92 42.38 -8.41
C LEU A 70 -18.65 41.88 -9.13
N ILE A 71 -18.74 40.71 -9.75
CA ILE A 71 -17.66 40.12 -10.52
C ILE A 71 -17.66 40.63 -11.98
N ASP A 72 -18.85 40.74 -12.61
CA ASP A 72 -19.07 41.23 -13.98
C ASP A 72 -18.84 42.75 -14.09
N ALA A 73 -17.59 43.19 -13.87
CA ALA A 73 -17.23 44.59 -13.74
C ALA A 73 -17.44 45.40 -15.04
N ASP A 74 -17.43 44.75 -16.20
CA ASP A 74 -17.71 45.36 -17.50
C ASP A 74 -19.21 45.39 -17.88
N ASN A 75 -20.08 44.82 -17.03
CA ASN A 75 -21.52 44.59 -17.29
C ASN A 75 -21.79 43.86 -18.63
N GLY A 76 -20.87 43.02 -19.07
CA GLY A 76 -20.96 42.23 -20.30
C GLY A 76 -21.95 41.06 -20.21
N GLY A 77 -22.48 40.78 -19.02
CA GLY A 77 -23.40 39.67 -18.77
C GLY A 77 -22.70 38.32 -18.72
N SER A 78 -21.38 38.30 -18.56
CA SER A 78 -20.56 37.08 -18.54
C SER A 78 -19.21 37.35 -17.87
N ILE A 79 -18.83 36.51 -16.92
CA ILE A 79 -17.60 36.67 -16.15
C ILE A 79 -16.41 36.04 -16.90
N SER A 80 -15.36 36.82 -17.15
CA SER A 80 -14.06 36.30 -17.57
C SER A 80 -13.18 35.87 -16.38
N LYS A 81 -12.15 35.05 -16.65
CA LYS A 81 -11.19 34.60 -15.63
C LYS A 81 -10.48 35.77 -14.93
N LEU A 82 -10.18 36.83 -15.69
CA LEU A 82 -9.55 38.04 -15.16
C LEU A 82 -10.50 38.84 -14.24
N GLU A 83 -11.78 38.93 -14.60
CA GLU A 83 -12.80 39.57 -13.77
C GLU A 83 -13.05 38.79 -12.49
N PHE A 84 -13.11 37.46 -12.59
CA PHE A 84 -13.28 36.57 -11.46
C PHE A 84 -12.14 36.67 -10.44
N ILE A 85 -10.90 36.46 -10.89
CA ILE A 85 -9.71 36.56 -10.04
C ILE A 85 -9.56 37.99 -9.50
N GLY A 86 -9.82 38.99 -10.36
CA GLY A 86 -9.77 40.40 -9.97
C GLY A 86 -10.81 40.76 -8.89
N ALA A 87 -12.02 40.22 -8.98
CA ALA A 87 -13.08 40.46 -8.01
C ALA A 87 -12.81 39.73 -6.68
N VAL A 88 -12.28 38.51 -6.72
CA VAL A 88 -11.81 37.78 -5.53
C VAL A 88 -10.70 38.56 -4.82
N TYR A 89 -9.77 39.16 -5.57
CA TYR A 89 -8.70 39.98 -5.01
C TYR A 89 -9.19 41.31 -4.41
N ARG A 90 -10.18 41.95 -5.05
CA ARG A 90 -10.66 43.29 -4.65
C ARG A 90 -11.77 43.28 -3.61
N HIS A 91 -12.51 42.18 -3.49
CA HIS A 91 -13.71 42.11 -2.64
C HIS A 91 -13.64 40.90 -1.72
N ALA A 92 -13.38 41.14 -0.43
CA ALA A 92 -13.35 40.11 0.60
C ALA A 92 -14.66 39.28 0.67
N LEU A 93 -15.81 39.89 0.33
CA LEU A 93 -17.09 39.20 0.24
C LEU A 93 -17.13 38.19 -0.92
N VAL A 94 -16.55 38.52 -2.08
CA VAL A 94 -16.45 37.61 -3.23
C VAL A 94 -15.51 36.46 -2.89
N ALA A 95 -14.35 36.75 -2.29
CA ALA A 95 -13.40 35.73 -1.86
C ALA A 95 -14.03 34.73 -0.87
N SER A 96 -14.70 35.24 0.16
CA SER A 96 -15.38 34.39 1.15
C SER A 96 -16.49 33.56 0.52
N PHE A 97 -17.29 34.14 -0.38
CA PHE A 97 -18.39 33.44 -1.04
C PHE A 97 -17.91 32.32 -1.97
N VAL A 98 -16.88 32.58 -2.77
CA VAL A 98 -16.34 31.65 -3.77
C VAL A 98 -15.65 30.43 -3.13
N LEU A 99 -15.02 30.60 -1.96
CA LEU A 99 -14.18 29.58 -1.33
C LEU A 99 -14.89 28.73 -0.25
N GLN A 100 -16.18 28.98 0.03
CA GLN A 100 -16.94 28.30 1.10
C GLN A 100 -17.08 26.77 0.94
N GLY A 101 -16.84 26.20 -0.24
CA GLY A 101 -16.97 24.76 -0.52
C GLY A 101 -15.67 23.94 -0.51
N HIS A 102 -14.50 24.57 -0.41
CA HIS A 102 -13.19 23.91 -0.64
C HIS A 102 -12.40 23.55 0.63
N GLY A 103 -12.99 23.64 1.83
CA GLY A 103 -12.30 23.28 3.09
C GLY A 103 -11.07 24.13 3.44
N LEU A 104 -10.73 25.12 2.59
CA LEU A 104 -9.68 26.09 2.77
C LEU A 104 -10.33 27.41 3.23
N CYS A 105 -10.64 27.50 4.52
CA CYS A 105 -10.58 28.80 5.18
C CYS A 105 -9.22 28.87 5.87
N PRO A 106 -8.12 29.25 5.17
CA PRO A 106 -7.05 29.88 5.89
C PRO A 106 -7.65 31.14 6.48
N GLU A 107 -7.40 31.40 7.76
CA GLU A 107 -7.67 32.68 8.38
C GLU A 107 -7.18 33.78 7.44
N LEU A 108 -8.10 34.43 6.72
CA LEU A 108 -7.78 35.44 5.73
C LEU A 108 -7.19 36.62 6.49
N GLN A 109 -5.86 36.65 6.63
CA GLN A 109 -5.16 37.78 7.21
C GLN A 109 -5.33 38.96 6.25
N SER A 110 -6.31 39.81 6.54
CA SER A 110 -6.41 41.12 5.93
C SER A 110 -5.21 41.94 6.37
N ASP A 111 -4.46 42.49 5.42
CA ASP A 111 -3.51 43.54 5.76
C ASP A 111 -4.25 44.80 6.25
N SER A 112 -3.51 45.78 6.77
CA SER A 112 -4.05 47.05 7.26
C SER A 112 -4.74 47.92 6.17
N SER A 113 -4.80 47.44 4.92
CA SER A 113 -5.50 48.08 3.80
C SER A 113 -6.80 47.38 3.38
N GLY A 114 -7.14 46.24 4.01
CA GLY A 114 -8.36 45.47 3.70
C GLY A 114 -8.26 44.61 2.44
N GLN A 115 -7.05 44.40 1.90
CA GLN A 115 -6.80 43.49 0.78
C GLN A 115 -6.52 42.07 1.28
N VAL A 116 -7.03 41.06 0.56
CA VAL A 116 -6.84 39.64 0.88
C VAL A 116 -5.44 39.22 0.41
N ALA A 117 -4.59 38.75 1.33
CA ALA A 117 -3.30 38.16 0.98
C ALA A 117 -3.51 36.78 0.30
N ILE A 118 -3.38 36.74 -1.02
CA ILE A 118 -3.46 35.49 -1.80
C ILE A 118 -2.07 34.87 -1.87
N ASN A 119 -1.92 33.64 -1.37
CA ASN A 119 -0.76 32.78 -1.60
C ASN A 119 -1.03 31.84 -2.78
N GLU A 120 -0.02 31.08 -3.21
CA GLU A 120 -0.11 30.13 -4.34
C GLU A 120 -1.30 29.16 -4.19
N GLN A 121 -1.55 28.66 -2.96
CA GLN A 121 -2.66 27.74 -2.68
C GLN A 121 -4.05 28.38 -2.83
N SER A 122 -4.22 29.62 -2.37
CA SER A 122 -5.48 30.36 -2.54
C SER A 122 -5.70 30.77 -3.99
N PHE A 123 -4.63 31.02 -4.74
CA PHE A 123 -4.73 31.30 -6.18
C PHE A 123 -5.19 30.05 -6.95
N ASP A 124 -4.56 28.90 -6.69
CA ASP A 124 -4.92 27.62 -7.31
C ASP A 124 -6.37 27.21 -7.00
N ALA A 125 -6.83 27.43 -5.75
CA ALA A 125 -8.21 27.15 -5.36
C ALA A 125 -9.23 28.05 -6.09
N VAL A 126 -8.93 29.33 -6.28
CA VAL A 126 -9.79 30.26 -7.04
C VAL A 126 -9.80 29.90 -8.52
N ASP A 127 -8.65 29.47 -9.06
CA ASP A 127 -8.52 29.00 -10.44
C ASP A 127 -9.38 27.75 -10.68
N GLU A 128 -9.31 26.80 -9.75
CA GLU A 128 -10.10 25.56 -9.77
C GLU A 128 -11.61 25.83 -9.73
N VAL A 129 -12.06 26.80 -8.92
CA VAL A 129 -13.49 27.18 -8.86
C VAL A 129 -13.95 27.82 -10.16
N PHE A 130 -13.13 28.69 -10.77
CA PHE A 130 -13.46 29.30 -12.07
C PHE A 130 -13.55 28.25 -13.18
N ASP A 131 -12.59 27.32 -13.22
CA ASP A 131 -12.55 26.27 -14.23
C ASP A 131 -13.72 25.28 -14.05
N SER A 132 -14.12 25.02 -12.79
CA SER A 132 -15.30 24.21 -12.46
C SER A 132 -16.63 24.82 -12.90
N MET A 133 -16.77 26.14 -12.74
CA MET A 133 -17.96 26.86 -13.22
C MET A 133 -18.02 26.96 -14.73
N SER A 134 -16.88 27.22 -15.36
CA SER A 134 -16.81 27.52 -16.79
C SER A 134 -16.91 26.28 -17.68
N GLY A 135 -16.60 25.09 -17.15
CA GLY A 135 -16.64 23.84 -17.92
C GLY A 135 -15.76 23.89 -19.17
N GLY A 136 -14.66 24.64 -19.13
CA GLY A 136 -13.75 24.87 -20.26
C GLY A 136 -14.11 26.06 -21.17
N SER A 137 -15.17 26.81 -20.87
CA SER A 137 -15.52 28.05 -21.59
C SER A 137 -14.69 29.24 -21.13
N ALA A 138 -14.33 30.14 -22.06
CA ALA A 138 -13.55 31.34 -21.72
C ALA A 138 -14.33 32.38 -20.87
N ARG A 139 -15.65 32.25 -20.77
CA ARG A 139 -16.55 33.14 -20.04
C ARG A 139 -17.67 32.34 -19.36
N VAL A 140 -18.11 32.78 -18.18
CA VAL A 140 -19.18 32.15 -17.37
C VAL A 140 -20.42 33.03 -17.37
N ARG A 141 -21.58 32.50 -17.77
CA ARG A 141 -22.87 33.21 -17.73
C ARG A 141 -23.58 33.00 -16.40
N TYR A 142 -24.53 33.87 -16.07
CA TYR A 142 -25.26 33.80 -14.80
C TYR A 142 -25.93 32.43 -14.52
N PRO A 143 -26.59 31.75 -15.49
CA PRO A 143 -27.19 30.44 -15.23
C PRO A 143 -26.16 29.37 -14.84
N GLU A 144 -24.95 29.41 -15.40
CA GLU A 144 -23.85 28.50 -15.10
C GLU A 144 -23.29 28.77 -13.70
N PHE A 145 -23.06 30.05 -13.40
CA PHE A 145 -22.65 30.53 -12.08
C PHE A 145 -23.65 30.12 -10.98
N ALA A 146 -24.94 30.36 -11.20
CA ALA A 146 -25.99 30.04 -10.23
C ALA A 146 -26.18 28.52 -10.05
N ALA A 147 -26.10 27.73 -11.12
CA ALA A 147 -26.22 26.28 -11.05
C ALA A 147 -25.05 25.64 -10.26
N TYR A 148 -23.83 26.15 -10.45
CA TYR A 148 -22.66 25.69 -9.70
C TYR A 148 -22.81 25.95 -8.20
N PHE A 149 -23.07 27.20 -7.79
CA PHE A 149 -23.14 27.54 -6.38
C PHE A 149 -24.38 26.98 -5.67
N ARG A 150 -25.49 26.74 -6.38
CA ARG A 150 -26.62 25.95 -5.84
C ARG A 150 -26.22 24.51 -5.56
N ARG A 151 -25.42 23.88 -6.43
CA ARG A 151 -24.93 22.52 -6.21
C ARG A 151 -24.00 22.46 -4.99
N VAL A 152 -23.10 23.43 -4.86
CA VAL A 152 -22.24 23.59 -3.68
C VAL A 152 -23.08 23.77 -2.43
N ALA A 153 -24.10 24.64 -2.46
CA ALA A 153 -25.02 24.85 -1.33
C ALA A 153 -25.73 23.55 -0.90
N ASN A 154 -26.24 22.75 -1.85
CA ASN A 154 -26.89 21.47 -1.56
C ASN A 154 -25.95 20.45 -0.92
N VAL A 155 -24.71 20.35 -1.43
CA VAL A 155 -23.70 19.45 -0.85
C VAL A 155 -23.31 19.89 0.56
N CYS A 156 -23.12 21.19 0.77
CA CYS A 156 -22.84 21.74 2.09
C CYS A 156 -24.01 21.53 3.06
N LEU A 157 -25.26 21.70 2.62
CA LEU A 157 -26.46 21.49 3.45
C LEU A 157 -26.63 20.01 3.84
N ALA A 158 -26.40 19.08 2.92
CA ALA A 158 -26.44 17.64 3.19
C ALA A 158 -25.36 17.24 4.20
N ALA A 159 -24.11 17.71 4.01
CA ALA A 159 -23.01 17.45 4.92
C ALA A 159 -23.25 18.07 6.32
N GLN A 160 -23.82 19.28 6.38
CA GLN A 160 -24.18 19.94 7.64
C GLN A 160 -25.31 19.21 8.37
N THR A 161 -26.32 18.71 7.64
CA THR A 161 -27.45 17.98 8.23
C THR A 161 -27.01 16.64 8.81
N GLU A 162 -26.12 15.93 8.12
CA GLU A 162 -25.53 14.68 8.61
C GLU A 162 -24.60 14.91 9.80
N GLU A 163 -23.74 15.93 9.74
CA GLU A 163 -22.85 16.28 10.84
C GLU A 163 -23.64 16.74 12.08
N LYS A 164 -24.70 17.52 11.89
CA LYS A 164 -25.61 17.95 12.96
C LYS A 164 -26.26 16.75 13.65
N GLY A 165 -26.75 15.78 12.89
CA GLY A 165 -27.31 14.54 13.45
C GLY A 165 -26.29 13.72 14.25
N MET A 166 -25.02 13.69 13.84
CA MET A 166 -23.94 13.05 14.61
C MET A 166 -23.57 13.86 15.86
N LYS A 167 -23.53 15.19 15.77
CA LYS A 167 -23.27 16.10 16.91
C LYS A 167 -24.35 15.99 17.96
N ASP A 168 -25.62 15.87 17.56
CA ASP A 168 -26.73 15.69 18.50
C ASP A 168 -26.58 14.40 19.32
N VAL A 169 -26.15 13.29 18.69
CA VAL A 169 -25.90 12.02 19.38
C VAL A 169 -24.66 12.12 20.26
N PHE A 170 -23.58 12.72 19.77
CA PHE A 170 -22.35 12.90 20.55
C PHE A 170 -22.58 13.78 21.78
N GLY A 171 -23.26 14.92 21.63
CA GLY A 171 -23.59 15.83 22.72
C GLY A 171 -24.62 15.25 23.70
N SER A 172 -25.42 14.26 23.29
CA SER A 172 -26.27 13.49 24.21
C SER A 172 -25.47 12.52 25.09
N ILE A 173 -24.22 12.22 24.72
CA ILE A 173 -23.31 11.34 25.47
C ILE A 173 -22.31 12.17 26.28
N ASP A 174 -21.69 13.17 25.65
CA ASP A 174 -20.80 14.17 26.26
C ASP A 174 -21.62 15.24 27.00
N ALA A 175 -22.29 14.84 28.09
CA ALA A 175 -23.23 15.69 28.83
C ALA A 175 -22.56 16.87 29.55
N ASP A 176 -21.26 16.78 29.84
CA ASP A 176 -20.45 17.85 30.42
C ASP A 176 -19.78 18.76 29.35
N ALA A 177 -19.99 18.44 28.07
CA ALA A 177 -19.53 19.19 26.90
C ALA A 177 -18.01 19.43 26.89
N ASN A 178 -17.24 18.45 27.37
CA ASN A 178 -15.78 18.55 27.43
C ASN A 178 -15.12 18.20 26.08
N GLY A 179 -15.90 17.79 25.07
CA GLY A 179 -15.43 17.41 23.74
C GLY A 179 -15.03 15.94 23.61
N SER A 180 -15.27 15.14 24.65
CA SER A 180 -14.99 13.71 24.71
C SER A 180 -15.94 13.00 25.67
N PHE A 181 -16.18 11.71 25.46
CA PHE A 181 -16.97 10.93 26.42
C PHE A 181 -16.23 9.67 26.87
N SER A 182 -16.44 9.29 28.13
CA SER A 182 -15.90 8.07 28.72
C SER A 182 -16.86 6.89 28.54
N LYS A 183 -16.39 5.68 28.88
CA LYS A 183 -17.21 4.46 28.83
C LYS A 183 -18.44 4.56 29.75
N LEU A 184 -18.30 5.26 30.90
CA LEU A 184 -19.39 5.48 31.83
C LEU A 184 -20.47 6.39 31.23
N ASP A 185 -20.05 7.47 30.57
CA ASP A 185 -20.95 8.44 29.94
C ASP A 185 -21.76 7.79 28.80
N MET A 186 -21.09 6.93 28.01
CA MET A 186 -21.73 6.15 26.96
C MET A 186 -22.79 5.19 27.51
N VAL A 187 -22.48 4.45 28.59
CA VAL A 187 -23.44 3.53 29.23
C VAL A 187 -24.63 4.30 29.80
N ALA A 188 -24.38 5.41 30.51
CA ALA A 188 -25.44 6.24 31.10
C ALA A 188 -26.34 6.86 30.03
N ALA A 189 -25.77 7.37 28.93
CA ALA A 189 -26.52 7.91 27.81
C ALA A 189 -27.35 6.85 27.08
N MET A 190 -26.82 5.63 26.92
CA MET A 190 -27.57 4.52 26.32
C MET A 190 -28.74 4.05 27.21
N GLN A 191 -28.58 4.05 28.54
CA GLN A 191 -29.64 3.69 29.48
C GLN A 191 -30.76 4.73 29.55
N SER A 192 -30.41 6.01 29.45
CA SER A 192 -31.35 7.13 29.59
C SER A 192 -31.98 7.58 28.26
N ASN A 193 -31.31 7.35 27.12
CA ASN A 193 -31.75 7.80 25.82
C ASN A 193 -31.80 6.65 24.80
N ALA A 194 -33.03 6.17 24.53
CA ALA A 194 -33.27 5.11 23.56
C ALA A 194 -32.78 5.45 22.14
N ARG A 195 -32.72 6.74 21.78
CA ARG A 195 -32.21 7.19 20.47
C ARG A 195 -30.70 6.95 20.38
N VAL A 196 -29.94 7.25 21.43
CA VAL A 196 -28.48 6.98 21.50
C VAL A 196 -28.21 5.49 21.43
N ALA A 197 -28.96 4.68 22.20
CA ALA A 197 -28.85 3.23 22.18
C ALA A 197 -29.12 2.64 20.79
N SER A 198 -30.23 3.04 20.15
CA SER A 198 -30.59 2.58 18.80
C SER A 198 -29.60 3.01 17.72
N TYR A 199 -28.93 4.15 17.92
CA TYR A 199 -27.98 4.70 16.97
C TYR A 199 -26.63 3.96 17.03
N LEU A 200 -26.12 3.67 18.23
CA LEU A 200 -24.83 3.03 18.46
C LEU A 200 -24.89 1.50 18.34
N LEU A 201 -25.87 0.86 19.00
CA LEU A 201 -26.05 -0.59 19.04
C LEU A 201 -27.52 -0.96 18.83
N PRO A 202 -28.05 -0.86 17.59
CA PRO A 202 -29.42 -1.24 17.30
C PRO A 202 -29.67 -2.72 17.62
N GLY A 203 -30.75 -2.99 18.34
CA GLY A 203 -31.13 -4.35 18.78
C GLY A 203 -30.67 -4.73 20.19
N LEU A 204 -29.87 -3.88 20.86
CA LEU A 204 -29.47 -4.07 22.25
C LEU A 204 -30.51 -3.45 23.20
N ASP A 205 -30.97 -4.21 24.21
CA ASP A 205 -31.80 -3.65 25.30
C ASP A 205 -30.92 -2.88 26.28
N ALA A 206 -30.73 -1.58 25.98
CA ALA A 206 -29.83 -0.72 26.74
C ALA A 206 -30.17 -0.59 28.22
N ARG A 207 -31.41 -0.89 28.63
CA ARG A 207 -31.85 -0.82 30.04
C ARG A 207 -31.19 -1.86 30.92
N LYS A 208 -30.75 -2.99 30.34
CA LYS A 208 -30.12 -4.11 31.04
C LYS A 208 -28.61 -4.18 30.84
N VAL A 209 -27.98 -3.15 30.27
CA VAL A 209 -26.53 -3.15 29.94
C VAL A 209 -25.63 -3.43 31.14
N LEU A 210 -26.03 -3.06 32.36
CA LEU A 210 -25.27 -3.34 33.58
C LEU A 210 -25.71 -4.64 34.30
N GLU A 211 -26.78 -5.28 33.83
CA GLU A 211 -27.35 -6.52 34.39
C GLU A 211 -27.04 -7.75 33.51
N ASP A 212 -26.70 -7.53 32.24
CA ASP A 212 -26.35 -8.56 31.26
C ASP A 212 -24.90 -8.39 30.78
N GLU A 213 -24.06 -9.35 31.16
CA GLU A 213 -22.63 -9.40 30.82
C GLU A 213 -22.38 -9.29 29.32
N ARG A 214 -23.22 -9.93 28.49
CA ARG A 214 -23.09 -9.87 27.02
C ARG A 214 -23.37 -8.48 26.46
N SER A 215 -24.37 -7.80 27.02
CA SER A 215 -24.70 -6.42 26.65
C SER A 215 -23.61 -5.46 27.10
N TYR A 216 -23.03 -5.68 28.28
CA TYR A 216 -21.91 -4.89 28.79
C TYR A 216 -20.64 -5.07 27.93
N ASP A 217 -20.31 -6.29 27.53
CA ASP A 217 -19.15 -6.61 26.69
C ASP A 217 -19.28 -6.03 25.27
N ALA A 218 -20.49 -6.03 24.71
CA ALA A 218 -20.77 -5.42 23.42
C ALA A 218 -20.56 -3.89 23.45
N VAL A 219 -21.00 -3.25 24.52
CA VAL A 219 -20.79 -1.81 24.77
C VAL A 219 -19.30 -1.52 25.01
N CYS A 220 -18.58 -2.38 25.74
CA CYS A 220 -17.15 -2.27 25.95
C CYS A 220 -16.35 -2.36 24.65
N SER A 221 -16.64 -3.39 23.85
CA SER A 221 -15.97 -3.64 22.57
C SER A 221 -16.19 -2.49 21.60
N LEU A 222 -17.42 -1.95 21.55
CA LEU A 222 -17.75 -0.79 20.73
C LEU A 222 -16.97 0.46 21.17
N PHE A 223 -16.94 0.74 22.49
CA PHE A 223 -16.19 1.87 23.04
C PHE A 223 -14.70 1.76 22.73
N ASP A 224 -14.11 0.59 22.96
CA ASP A 224 -12.67 0.36 22.78
C ASP A 224 -12.28 0.49 21.30
N HIS A 225 -13.18 0.09 20.39
CA HIS A 225 -13.04 0.27 18.95
C HIS A 225 -13.08 1.75 18.54
N MET A 226 -14.02 2.53 19.09
CA MET A 226 -14.09 3.98 18.85
C MET A 226 -12.91 4.74 19.46
N ALA A 227 -12.48 4.34 20.65
CA ALA A 227 -11.44 5.04 21.40
C ALA A 227 -10.02 4.76 20.87
N ALA A 228 -9.84 3.72 20.05
CA ALA A 228 -8.57 3.33 19.46
C ALA A 228 -7.42 3.24 20.50
N GLY A 229 -7.72 2.73 21.70
CA GLY A 229 -6.77 2.58 22.80
C GLY A 229 -6.62 3.80 23.73
N ARG A 230 -7.41 4.87 23.54
CA ARG A 230 -7.47 6.03 24.47
C ARG A 230 -8.52 5.82 25.57
N GLN A 231 -8.42 6.63 26.63
CA GLN A 231 -9.33 6.58 27.80
C GLN A 231 -10.70 7.24 27.55
N GLY A 232 -10.87 7.94 26.42
CA GLY A 232 -12.08 8.65 26.03
C GLY A 232 -12.19 8.73 24.51
N VAL A 233 -13.43 8.84 24.01
CA VAL A 233 -13.72 8.98 22.57
C VAL A 233 -13.91 10.46 22.28
N GLN A 234 -13.08 11.03 21.39
CA GLN A 234 -13.23 12.42 20.96
C GLN A 234 -14.21 12.53 19.79
N TRP A 235 -14.72 13.73 19.54
CA TRP A 235 -15.63 14.01 18.42
C TRP A 235 -15.13 13.46 17.07
N GLN A 236 -13.85 13.62 16.77
CA GLN A 236 -13.28 13.18 15.49
C GLN A 236 -13.25 11.66 15.36
N ASP A 237 -13.04 10.94 16.46
CA ASP A 237 -13.02 9.48 16.49
C ASP A 237 -14.44 8.91 16.32
N PHE A 238 -15.39 9.51 17.04
CA PHE A 238 -16.81 9.18 16.93
C PHE A 238 -17.35 9.43 15.51
N LYS A 239 -17.02 10.58 14.91
CA LYS A 239 -17.39 10.92 13.53
C LYS A 239 -16.85 9.89 12.55
N THR A 240 -15.57 9.53 12.69
CA THR A 240 -14.91 8.52 11.84
C THR A 240 -15.57 7.15 11.96
N PHE A 241 -15.89 6.72 13.19
CA PHE A 241 -16.56 5.45 13.44
C PHE A 241 -18.00 5.39 12.90
N CYS A 242 -18.78 6.45 13.07
CA CYS A 242 -20.16 6.54 12.59
C CYS A 242 -20.24 6.44 11.07
N LEU A 243 -19.28 7.06 10.37
CA LEU A 243 -19.15 6.96 8.91
C LEU A 243 -18.78 5.54 8.49
N HIS A 244 -17.86 4.88 9.20
CA HIS A 244 -17.40 3.52 8.91
C HIS A 244 -18.51 2.45 9.08
N THR A 245 -19.25 2.50 10.20
CA THR A 245 -20.23 1.46 10.56
C THR A 245 -21.48 1.48 9.68
N ARG A 246 -21.88 2.66 9.20
CA ARG A 246 -23.01 2.81 8.27
C ARG A 246 -22.69 2.25 6.89
N PHE A 247 -21.45 2.43 6.44
CA PHE A 247 -20.96 1.86 5.20
C PHE A 247 -20.96 0.32 5.23
N GLN A 248 -20.59 -0.25 6.38
CA GLN A 248 -20.56 -1.69 6.59
C GLN A 248 -21.95 -2.34 6.67
N LYS A 249 -22.95 -1.69 7.31
CA LYS A 249 -24.33 -2.19 7.33
C LYS A 249 -25.02 -2.16 5.96
N ALA A 250 -24.71 -1.16 5.13
CA ALA A 250 -25.18 -1.12 3.74
C ALA A 250 -24.60 -2.29 2.91
N TRP A 251 -23.39 -2.74 3.25
CA TRP A 251 -22.69 -3.86 2.63
C TRP A 251 -23.18 -5.23 3.12
N ASP A 252 -23.39 -5.40 4.44
CA ASP A 252 -23.84 -6.66 5.05
C ASP A 252 -25.30 -7.02 4.75
N SER A 253 -26.08 -6.06 4.23
CA SER A 253 -27.48 -6.26 3.79
C SER A 253 -27.60 -7.01 2.44
N SER A 254 -26.47 -7.35 1.80
CA SER A 254 -26.41 -8.17 0.59
C SER A 254 -26.32 -9.66 0.98
N PRO A 255 -27.06 -10.59 0.33
CA PRO A 255 -27.18 -11.96 0.82
C PRO A 255 -25.84 -12.68 0.78
N SER A 256 -25.25 -12.95 1.95
CA SER A 256 -24.08 -13.80 2.11
C SER A 256 -24.37 -14.95 3.07
N THR A 257 -24.03 -16.14 2.58
CA THR A 257 -24.21 -17.45 3.19
C THR A 257 -23.46 -17.56 4.52
N THR A 258 -24.19 -17.92 5.57
CA THR A 258 -23.69 -18.26 6.91
C THR A 258 -22.78 -19.50 6.86
N CYS A 259 -21.61 -19.45 7.49
CA CYS A 259 -20.80 -20.63 7.77
C CYS A 259 -20.36 -20.66 9.24
N SER A 260 -20.92 -21.63 9.96
CA SER A 260 -20.57 -22.05 11.31
C SER A 260 -19.22 -22.78 11.35
N SER A 261 -18.50 -22.69 12.48
CA SER A 261 -17.57 -23.76 12.92
C SER A 261 -18.38 -24.95 13.48
N PRO A 262 -17.85 -26.20 13.66
CA PRO A 262 -16.44 -26.62 13.79
C PRO A 262 -16.04 -27.98 13.12
N GLY A 263 -14.74 -28.34 13.17
CA GLY A 263 -14.29 -29.74 13.31
C GLY A 263 -13.47 -30.41 12.18
N SER A 264 -12.21 -30.75 12.50
CA SER A 264 -11.39 -31.87 11.98
C SER A 264 -10.94 -31.95 10.49
N SER A 265 -9.64 -31.68 10.28
CA SER A 265 -8.63 -32.42 9.47
C SER A 265 -7.73 -31.49 8.64
N PRO A 266 -6.43 -31.79 8.46
CA PRO A 266 -5.46 -30.83 7.94
C PRO A 266 -5.66 -30.63 6.44
N LEU A 267 -5.96 -29.39 6.08
CA LEU A 267 -6.11 -28.91 4.71
C LEU A 267 -4.85 -29.21 3.89
N SER A 268 -5.09 -29.68 2.66
CA SER A 268 -4.14 -29.74 1.55
C SER A 268 -3.33 -28.44 1.45
N ALA A 269 -2.08 -28.48 1.91
CA ALA A 269 -1.19 -27.34 1.93
C ALA A 269 -0.50 -27.14 0.57
N GLY A 270 -0.89 -26.09 -0.17
CA GLY A 270 0.00 -25.49 -1.17
C GLY A 270 -0.55 -25.20 -2.58
N SER A 271 -1.83 -25.39 -2.87
CA SER A 271 -2.37 -25.04 -4.20
C SER A 271 -2.67 -23.55 -4.30
N SER A 272 -2.22 -22.91 -5.38
CA SER A 272 -2.83 -21.65 -5.87
C SER A 272 -4.36 -21.81 -5.93
N PRO A 273 -5.14 -20.73 -5.74
CA PRO A 273 -6.59 -20.82 -5.75
C PRO A 273 -7.05 -21.52 -7.01
N SER A 274 -8.01 -22.43 -6.84
CA SER A 274 -8.49 -23.26 -7.93
C SER A 274 -9.13 -22.38 -9.01
N SER A 275 -9.20 -22.90 -10.25
CA SER A 275 -9.92 -22.22 -11.33
C SER A 275 -11.37 -21.88 -10.92
N ASP A 276 -11.98 -22.72 -10.09
CA ASP A 276 -13.34 -22.54 -9.58
C ASP A 276 -13.43 -21.36 -8.60
N GLU A 277 -12.45 -21.19 -7.71
CA GLU A 277 -12.38 -20.04 -6.80
C GLU A 277 -12.21 -18.71 -7.55
N ARG A 278 -11.32 -18.67 -8.55
CA ARG A 278 -11.11 -17.46 -9.37
C ARG A 278 -12.30 -17.14 -10.27
N SER A 279 -12.99 -18.17 -10.77
CA SER A 279 -14.20 -17.98 -11.57
C SER A 279 -15.34 -17.31 -10.78
N SER A 280 -15.32 -17.38 -9.45
CA SER A 280 -16.30 -16.68 -8.59
C SER A 280 -15.91 -15.22 -8.28
N ALA A 281 -14.66 -14.83 -8.55
CA ALA A 281 -14.13 -13.51 -8.23
C ALA A 281 -14.33 -12.53 -9.40
N ARG A 282 -15.32 -11.63 -9.23
CA ARG A 282 -15.54 -10.50 -10.13
C ARG A 282 -14.49 -9.42 -9.90
N ILE A 283 -13.77 -9.09 -10.96
CA ILE A 283 -12.77 -8.02 -10.99
C ILE A 283 -13.39 -6.83 -11.72
N LEU A 284 -13.37 -5.65 -11.10
CA LEU A 284 -13.62 -4.41 -11.83
C LEU A 284 -12.29 -3.76 -12.21
N VAL A 285 -12.04 -3.59 -13.50
CA VAL A 285 -10.87 -2.89 -14.03
C VAL A 285 -11.28 -1.48 -14.43
N ILE A 286 -10.61 -0.48 -13.84
CA ILE A 286 -10.68 0.92 -14.28
C ILE A 286 -9.81 1.05 -15.53
N ALA A 287 -10.44 1.24 -16.69
CA ALA A 287 -9.79 1.01 -17.98
C ALA A 287 -8.63 1.97 -18.34
N PRO A 288 -8.64 3.28 -18.02
CA PRO A 288 -7.50 4.16 -18.30
C PRO A 288 -6.19 3.57 -17.77
N GLY A 289 -5.20 3.42 -18.64
CA GLY A 289 -3.89 2.83 -18.31
C GLY A 289 -3.86 1.29 -18.18
N PHE A 290 -5.01 0.61 -18.25
CA PHE A 290 -5.10 -0.85 -18.08
C PHE A 290 -5.52 -1.56 -19.38
N GLY A 291 -4.88 -2.69 -19.68
CA GLY A 291 -4.90 -3.28 -21.01
C GLY A 291 -6.21 -3.88 -21.55
N ARG A 292 -6.74 -3.30 -22.64
CA ARG A 292 -7.30 -4.02 -23.82
C ARG A 292 -6.92 -3.32 -25.13
N GLU A 293 -6.68 -2.01 -25.09
CA GLU A 293 -6.20 -1.20 -26.23
C GLU A 293 -4.70 -0.88 -26.15
N ARG A 294 -4.13 -0.66 -24.94
CA ARG A 294 -2.68 -0.41 -24.73
C ARG A 294 -1.85 -1.66 -24.40
N HIS A 295 -2.32 -2.51 -23.48
CA HIS A 295 -1.55 -3.66 -22.96
C HIS A 295 -2.37 -4.98 -22.92
N PRO A 296 -2.83 -5.51 -24.07
CA PRO A 296 -3.74 -6.65 -24.13
C PRO A 296 -3.25 -7.91 -23.42
N GLN A 297 -1.93 -8.06 -23.24
CA GLN A 297 -1.31 -9.17 -22.51
C GLN A 297 -1.70 -9.21 -21.02
N GLN A 298 -1.91 -8.06 -20.36
CA GLN A 298 -2.34 -8.02 -18.95
C GLN A 298 -3.74 -8.60 -18.77
N ALA A 299 -4.69 -8.18 -19.62
CA ALA A 299 -6.05 -8.72 -19.62
C ALA A 299 -6.09 -10.19 -19.99
N ALA A 300 -5.35 -10.60 -21.01
CA ALA A 300 -5.26 -12.01 -21.40
C ALA A 300 -4.75 -12.86 -20.25
N LEU A 301 -3.75 -12.38 -19.49
CA LEU A 301 -3.21 -13.11 -18.35
C LEU A 301 -4.23 -13.29 -17.22
N LEU A 302 -5.02 -12.26 -16.91
CA LEU A 302 -6.09 -12.34 -15.92
C LEU A 302 -7.25 -13.26 -16.39
N ALA A 303 -7.65 -13.16 -17.65
CA ALA A 303 -8.72 -13.99 -18.21
C ALA A 303 -8.31 -15.46 -18.24
N ASN A 304 -7.09 -15.74 -18.69
CA ASN A 304 -6.51 -17.10 -18.71
C ASN A 304 -6.31 -17.68 -17.30
N ALA A 305 -6.15 -16.82 -16.29
CA ALA A 305 -6.10 -17.25 -14.90
C ALA A 305 -7.47 -17.63 -14.32
N GLY A 306 -8.56 -17.36 -15.03
CA GLY A 306 -9.92 -17.77 -14.67
C GLY A 306 -10.78 -16.66 -14.03
N PHE A 307 -10.32 -15.41 -14.00
CA PHE A 307 -11.08 -14.32 -13.39
C PHE A 307 -12.22 -13.79 -14.26
N GLN A 308 -13.32 -13.37 -13.64
CA GLN A 308 -14.41 -12.65 -14.32
C GLN A 308 -14.08 -11.16 -14.38
N ILE A 309 -13.69 -10.67 -15.55
CA ILE A 309 -13.22 -9.28 -15.73
C ILE A 309 -14.34 -8.40 -16.26
N HIS A 310 -14.68 -7.37 -15.49
CA HIS A 310 -15.55 -6.27 -15.88
C HIS A 310 -14.72 -5.01 -16.11
N TRP A 311 -15.07 -4.25 -17.14
CA TRP A 311 -14.31 -3.07 -17.57
C TRP A 311 -15.15 -1.83 -17.38
N CYS A 312 -14.71 -0.90 -16.53
CA CYS A 312 -15.28 0.43 -16.47
C CYS A 312 -14.68 1.29 -17.59
N ARG A 313 -15.51 1.60 -18.59
CA ARG A 313 -15.12 2.25 -19.85
C ARG A 313 -15.58 3.71 -19.90
N ASP A 314 -15.25 4.40 -20.99
CA ASP A 314 -15.63 5.79 -21.27
C ASP A 314 -15.23 6.73 -20.12
N LEU A 315 -13.99 6.53 -19.66
CA LEU A 315 -13.32 7.40 -18.72
C LEU A 315 -12.24 8.16 -19.51
N PRO A 316 -12.05 9.48 -19.27
CA PRO A 316 -10.99 10.23 -19.93
C PRO A 316 -9.62 9.61 -19.69
N GLU A 317 -8.84 9.53 -20.75
CA GLU A 317 -7.45 9.13 -20.73
C GLU A 317 -6.65 10.20 -21.49
N TYR A 318 -5.59 10.72 -20.88
CA TYR A 318 -4.69 11.65 -21.56
C TYR A 318 -3.67 10.88 -22.39
N ALA A 319 -3.30 11.45 -23.54
CA ALA A 319 -2.29 10.88 -24.42
C ALA A 319 -0.90 10.82 -23.74
N ASP A 320 -0.60 11.78 -22.87
CA ASP A 320 0.63 11.80 -22.06
C ASP A 320 0.43 10.98 -20.77
N GLU A 321 1.11 9.84 -20.66
CA GLU A 321 1.07 8.98 -19.47
C GLU A 321 1.69 9.63 -18.24
N GLY A 322 2.61 10.60 -18.43
CA GLY A 322 3.22 11.38 -17.35
C GLY A 322 2.33 12.51 -16.83
N ALA A 323 1.24 12.84 -17.54
CA ALA A 323 0.28 13.84 -17.10
C ALA A 323 -0.44 13.34 -15.83
N ARG A 324 -0.30 14.11 -14.74
CA ARG A 324 -0.97 13.81 -13.47
C ARG A 324 -2.45 14.12 -13.59
N LEU A 325 -3.28 13.07 -13.63
CA LEU A 325 -4.72 13.22 -13.45
C LEU A 325 -4.97 13.73 -12.02
N THR A 326 -5.51 14.94 -11.92
CA THR A 326 -5.93 15.52 -10.65
C THR A 326 -7.26 14.94 -10.21
N TYR A 327 -7.60 15.11 -8.92
CA TYR A 327 -8.92 14.74 -8.41
C TYR A 327 -10.05 15.40 -9.22
N HIS A 328 -9.90 16.68 -9.58
CA HIS A 328 -10.87 17.43 -10.37
C HIS A 328 -11.19 16.77 -11.72
N ALA A 329 -10.15 16.30 -12.42
CA ALA A 329 -10.31 15.65 -13.72
C ALA A 329 -11.09 14.32 -13.63
N VAL A 330 -10.97 13.60 -12.52
CA VAL A 330 -11.64 12.30 -12.32
C VAL A 330 -12.99 12.39 -11.62
N ALA A 331 -13.22 13.44 -10.81
CA ALA A 331 -14.41 13.61 -9.97
C ALA A 331 -15.75 13.46 -10.71
N PRO A 332 -15.94 13.99 -11.94
CA PRO A 332 -17.20 13.83 -12.68
C PRO A 332 -17.57 12.36 -12.97
N TYR A 333 -16.59 11.47 -12.98
CA TYR A 333 -16.76 10.07 -13.36
C TYR A 333 -16.85 9.13 -12.16
N LEU A 334 -16.52 9.59 -10.94
CA LEU A 334 -16.51 8.73 -9.75
C LEU A 334 -17.89 8.17 -9.41
N ASN A 335 -18.97 8.93 -9.65
CA ASN A 335 -20.34 8.43 -9.46
C ASN A 335 -20.69 7.31 -10.46
N LYS A 336 -20.27 7.43 -11.71
CA LYS A 336 -20.43 6.36 -12.71
C LYS A 336 -19.73 5.08 -12.25
N ILE A 337 -18.48 5.21 -11.81
CA ILE A 337 -17.70 4.05 -11.34
C ILE A 337 -18.33 3.44 -10.08
N ARG A 338 -18.82 4.26 -9.14
CA ARG A 338 -19.59 3.80 -7.98
C ARG A 338 -20.82 2.99 -8.40
N ASP A 339 -21.59 3.48 -9.36
CA ASP A 339 -22.79 2.80 -9.83
C ASP A 339 -22.44 1.44 -10.49
N GLU A 340 -21.32 1.38 -11.22
CA GLU A 340 -20.78 0.11 -11.72
C GLU A 340 -20.33 -0.82 -10.59
N ILE A 341 -19.66 -0.31 -9.54
CA ILE A 341 -19.28 -1.10 -8.36
C ILE A 341 -20.53 -1.69 -7.70
N VAL A 342 -21.59 -0.89 -7.52
CA VAL A 342 -22.87 -1.36 -6.94
C VAL A 342 -23.51 -2.43 -7.83
N SER A 343 -23.50 -2.25 -9.15
CA SER A 343 -24.11 -3.19 -10.09
C SER A 343 -23.32 -4.50 -10.20
N ILE A 344 -21.99 -4.43 -10.23
CA ILE A 344 -21.12 -5.59 -10.46
C ILE A 344 -20.83 -6.31 -9.15
N GLN A 345 -20.83 -5.60 -8.02
CA GLN A 345 -20.34 -6.08 -6.73
C GLN A 345 -18.99 -6.79 -6.88
N PRO A 346 -17.94 -6.09 -7.36
CA PRO A 346 -16.63 -6.68 -7.55
C PRO A 346 -16.03 -7.10 -6.20
N ARG A 347 -15.18 -8.14 -6.22
CA ARG A 347 -14.39 -8.53 -5.04
C ARG A 347 -13.07 -7.77 -4.96
N VAL A 348 -12.61 -7.23 -6.09
CA VAL A 348 -11.37 -6.47 -6.19
C VAL A 348 -11.49 -5.41 -7.29
N VAL A 349 -10.94 -4.23 -7.04
CA VAL A 349 -10.81 -3.17 -8.05
C VAL A 349 -9.35 -3.09 -8.50
N LEU A 350 -9.15 -3.13 -9.81
CA LEU A 350 -7.84 -3.02 -10.46
C LEU A 350 -7.74 -1.69 -11.18
N ALA A 351 -6.59 -1.03 -11.01
CA ALA A 351 -6.25 0.18 -11.73
C ALA A 351 -4.79 0.13 -12.17
N ALA A 352 -4.46 0.78 -13.29
CA ALA A 352 -3.09 0.95 -13.74
C ALA A 352 -2.88 2.38 -14.22
N SER A 353 -1.66 2.90 -14.05
CA SER A 353 -1.28 4.22 -14.56
C SER A 353 -2.33 5.29 -14.18
N GLN A 354 -2.88 5.99 -15.17
CA GLN A 354 -3.94 7.00 -15.04
C GLN A 354 -5.21 6.52 -14.32
N GLY A 355 -5.57 5.24 -14.45
CA GLY A 355 -6.67 4.62 -13.71
C GLY A 355 -6.49 4.71 -12.19
N GLY A 356 -5.25 4.82 -11.71
CA GLY A 356 -4.93 4.97 -10.29
C GLY A 356 -5.51 6.24 -9.67
N ALA A 357 -5.65 7.34 -10.43
CA ALA A 357 -6.27 8.57 -9.95
C ALA A 357 -7.75 8.35 -9.58
N TYR A 358 -8.49 7.62 -10.41
CA TYR A 358 -9.88 7.27 -10.15
C TYR A 358 -10.00 6.36 -8.92
N LEU A 359 -9.12 5.36 -8.78
CA LEU A 359 -9.11 4.47 -7.61
C LEU A 359 -8.88 5.26 -6.31
N VAL A 360 -7.95 6.22 -6.32
CA VAL A 360 -7.75 7.12 -5.18
C VAL A 360 -8.99 7.96 -4.89
N GLY A 361 -9.64 8.51 -5.92
CA GLY A 361 -10.90 9.25 -5.75
C GLY A 361 -12.01 8.40 -5.11
N LEU A 362 -12.13 7.13 -5.52
CA LEU A 362 -13.08 6.19 -4.92
C LEU A 362 -12.79 5.93 -3.44
N TRP A 363 -11.52 5.80 -3.06
CA TRP A 363 -11.11 5.65 -1.67
C TRP A 363 -11.42 6.90 -0.84
N GLN A 364 -11.11 8.09 -1.37
CA GLN A 364 -11.33 9.37 -0.68
C GLN A 364 -12.81 9.64 -0.41
N LEU A 365 -13.68 9.30 -1.36
CA LEU A 365 -15.13 9.42 -1.20
C LEU A 365 -15.76 8.24 -0.46
N GLY A 366 -14.98 7.23 -0.09
CA GLY A 366 -15.46 6.00 0.53
C GLY A 366 -16.26 5.10 -0.39
N TYR A 367 -16.40 5.42 -1.68
CA TYR A 367 -17.15 4.62 -2.67
C TYR A 367 -16.58 3.21 -2.87
N TRP A 368 -15.31 3.00 -2.52
CA TRP A 368 -14.68 1.69 -2.46
C TRP A 368 -13.77 1.59 -1.24
N ASN A 369 -13.91 0.53 -0.45
CA ASN A 369 -13.02 0.21 0.68
C ASN A 369 -12.52 -1.25 0.62
N GLY A 370 -12.74 -1.93 -0.51
CA GLY A 370 -12.42 -3.33 -0.68
C GLY A 370 -11.01 -3.58 -1.22
N PRO A 371 -10.67 -4.86 -1.49
CA PRO A 371 -9.40 -5.25 -2.08
C PRO A 371 -9.07 -4.46 -3.35
N SER A 372 -7.82 -4.01 -3.45
CA SER A 372 -7.41 -3.13 -4.53
C SER A 372 -6.02 -3.48 -5.02
N VAL A 373 -5.83 -3.49 -6.34
CA VAL A 373 -4.51 -3.64 -6.97
C VAL A 373 -4.26 -2.44 -7.86
N MET A 374 -3.21 -1.69 -7.56
CA MET A 374 -2.76 -0.55 -8.36
C MET A 374 -1.42 -0.88 -9.01
N LEU A 375 -1.40 -0.90 -10.35
CA LEU A 375 -0.17 -0.94 -11.12
C LEU A 375 0.28 0.48 -11.42
N ASN A 376 1.58 0.75 -11.32
CA ASN A 376 2.15 2.08 -11.44
C ASN A 376 1.56 3.03 -10.40
N ALA A 377 2.07 2.94 -9.17
CA ALA A 377 1.75 3.85 -8.07
C ALA A 377 1.49 5.29 -8.54
N HIS A 378 0.22 5.68 -8.62
CA HIS A 378 -0.14 6.96 -9.23
C HIS A 378 0.28 8.12 -8.31
N PRO A 379 0.77 9.26 -8.82
CA PRO A 379 1.24 10.38 -7.99
C PRO A 379 0.15 11.02 -7.11
N SER A 380 -1.12 10.75 -7.38
CA SER A 380 -2.23 11.19 -6.52
C SER A 380 -2.40 10.33 -5.28
N LEU A 381 -1.60 9.26 -5.10
CA LEU A 381 -1.67 8.43 -3.91
C LEU A 381 -1.64 9.32 -2.65
N PRO A 382 -2.62 9.13 -1.74
CA PRO A 382 -2.74 9.97 -0.57
C PRO A 382 -1.52 9.78 0.35
N MET A 383 -1.33 10.70 1.28
CA MET A 383 -0.34 10.51 2.36
C MET A 383 -0.65 9.29 3.25
N ARG A 384 -1.87 8.73 3.19
CA ARG A 384 -2.29 7.55 3.95
C ARG A 384 -3.19 6.62 3.13
N LEU A 385 -2.89 5.34 3.16
CA LEU A 385 -3.72 4.30 2.55
C LEU A 385 -5.05 4.10 3.33
N PRO A 386 -6.13 3.64 2.65
CA PRO A 386 -7.40 3.31 3.29
C PRO A 386 -7.27 2.29 4.42
N ALA A 387 -7.89 2.58 5.58
CA ALA A 387 -7.71 1.81 6.81
C ALA A 387 -8.35 0.39 6.79
N ALA A 388 -9.31 0.13 5.90
CA ALA A 388 -10.03 -1.16 5.86
C ALA A 388 -9.67 -2.04 4.65
N ALA A 389 -8.99 -1.49 3.65
CA ALA A 389 -8.77 -2.16 2.38
C ALA A 389 -7.52 -3.04 2.39
N SER A 390 -7.60 -4.19 1.70
CA SER A 390 -6.42 -4.97 1.31
C SER A 390 -5.82 -4.36 0.04
N ILE A 391 -4.60 -3.85 0.10
CA ILE A 391 -4.03 -3.01 -0.95
C ILE A 391 -2.73 -3.62 -1.46
N VAL A 392 -2.63 -3.77 -2.78
CA VAL A 392 -1.40 -4.10 -3.47
C VAL A 392 -1.03 -2.94 -4.38
N VAL A 393 0.15 -2.38 -4.19
CA VAL A 393 0.73 -1.38 -5.08
C VAL A 393 1.93 -2.00 -5.78
N ALA A 394 1.94 -1.97 -7.11
CA ALA A 394 3.06 -2.42 -7.92
C ALA A 394 3.75 -1.21 -8.56
N HIS A 395 5.08 -1.15 -8.49
CA HIS A 395 5.82 -0.04 -9.08
C HIS A 395 7.25 -0.43 -9.49
N GLY A 396 7.71 0.09 -10.61
CA GLY A 396 9.06 -0.11 -11.13
C GLY A 396 9.99 1.05 -10.83
N SER A 397 11.25 0.78 -10.48
CA SER A 397 12.23 1.84 -10.16
C SER A 397 12.64 2.69 -11.36
N ASN A 398 12.37 2.22 -12.58
CA ASN A 398 12.72 2.91 -13.82
C ASN A 398 11.47 3.49 -14.49
N ASP A 399 10.35 3.60 -13.76
CA ASP A 399 9.14 4.26 -14.25
C ASP A 399 9.47 5.71 -14.62
N GLU A 400 9.41 6.01 -15.91
CA GLU A 400 9.76 7.30 -16.49
C GLU A 400 8.61 8.31 -16.42
N ALA A 401 7.38 7.84 -16.16
CA ALA A 401 6.20 8.69 -16.08
C ALA A 401 5.90 9.09 -14.62
N TYR A 402 5.93 8.12 -13.71
CA TYR A 402 5.64 8.33 -12.28
C TYR A 402 6.89 8.08 -11.45
N LEU A 403 7.58 9.17 -11.11
CA LEU A 403 8.82 9.13 -10.34
C LEU A 403 8.54 8.94 -8.85
N TRP A 404 8.92 7.77 -8.32
CA TRP A 404 8.91 7.49 -6.87
C TRP A 404 10.28 7.03 -6.39
N MET A 405 10.68 7.49 -5.19
CA MET A 405 11.74 6.80 -4.47
C MET A 405 11.16 5.57 -3.77
N ARG A 406 11.94 4.49 -3.72
CA ARG A 406 11.54 3.26 -3.02
C ARG A 406 11.13 3.53 -1.57
N GLY A 407 11.89 4.37 -0.86
CA GLY A 407 11.64 4.70 0.53
C GLY A 407 10.28 5.37 0.76
N ASP A 408 9.84 6.24 -0.15
CA ASP A 408 8.55 6.93 -0.06
C ASP A 408 7.38 5.94 -0.17
N LEU A 409 7.49 4.97 -1.09
CA LEU A 409 6.48 3.91 -1.25
C LEU A 409 6.49 2.94 -0.07
N GLU A 410 7.67 2.58 0.45
CA GLU A 410 7.79 1.77 1.66
C GLU A 410 7.16 2.48 2.87
N GLU A 411 7.39 3.79 3.03
CA GLU A 411 6.75 4.60 4.08
C GLU A 411 5.24 4.67 3.89
N LEU A 412 4.75 4.88 2.67
CA LEU A 412 3.32 4.86 2.37
C LEU A 412 2.67 3.53 2.77
N MET A 413 3.30 2.39 2.51
CA MET A 413 2.76 1.09 2.92
C MET A 413 2.59 0.97 4.44
N THR A 414 3.40 1.66 5.23
CA THR A 414 3.27 1.66 6.70
C THR A 414 2.03 2.39 7.21
N THR A 415 1.38 3.20 6.36
CA THR A 415 0.15 3.92 6.70
C THR A 415 -1.11 3.08 6.50
N GLY A 416 -1.01 1.98 5.74
CA GLY A 416 -2.12 1.08 5.51
C GLY A 416 -2.34 0.11 6.67
N PRO A 417 -3.46 -0.63 6.64
CA PRO A 417 -3.77 -1.59 7.68
C PRO A 417 -2.66 -2.65 7.82
N PRO A 418 -2.28 -3.03 9.06
CA PRO A 418 -1.25 -4.02 9.30
C PRO A 418 -1.52 -5.33 8.55
N ASN A 419 -0.48 -5.86 7.89
CA ASN A 419 -0.51 -7.10 7.11
C ASN A 419 -1.55 -7.10 5.97
N ARG A 420 -2.08 -5.94 5.58
CA ARG A 420 -3.07 -5.77 4.51
C ARG A 420 -2.55 -4.93 3.35
N SER A 421 -1.31 -4.45 3.43
CA SER A 421 -0.67 -3.64 2.39
C SER A 421 0.58 -4.33 1.86
N LEU A 422 0.74 -4.38 0.55
CA LEU A 422 1.92 -4.95 -0.13
C LEU A 422 2.43 -3.97 -1.18
N LEU A 423 3.74 -3.68 -1.12
CA LEU A 423 4.47 -3.07 -2.23
C LEU A 423 5.17 -4.16 -3.05
N TYR A 424 4.68 -4.42 -4.26
CA TYR A 424 5.40 -5.17 -5.27
C TYR A 424 6.34 -4.22 -6.02
N TYR A 425 7.57 -4.09 -5.52
CA TYR A 425 8.59 -3.24 -6.14
C TYR A 425 9.50 -4.01 -7.09
N THR A 426 9.82 -3.43 -8.24
CA THR A 426 10.90 -3.92 -9.12
C THR A 426 12.01 -2.89 -9.22
N GLY A 427 13.14 -3.17 -8.58
CA GLY A 427 14.30 -2.29 -8.55
C GLY A 427 15.44 -2.79 -9.43
N ASN A 428 16.32 -1.89 -9.88
CA ASN A 428 17.61 -2.32 -10.41
C ASN A 428 18.39 -3.12 -9.34
N SER A 429 19.17 -4.10 -9.78
CA SER A 429 20.16 -4.75 -8.91
C SER A 429 21.39 -3.84 -8.72
N GLY A 430 22.38 -4.32 -7.97
CA GLY A 430 23.75 -3.83 -8.10
C GLY A 430 24.40 -4.28 -9.42
N TYR A 431 25.57 -3.73 -9.71
CA TYR A 431 26.36 -4.11 -10.88
C TYR A 431 27.19 -5.37 -10.61
N LEU A 432 27.18 -6.28 -11.57
CA LEU A 432 28.18 -7.35 -11.68
C LEU A 432 29.55 -6.77 -12.03
N ALA A 433 30.60 -7.57 -11.85
CA ALA A 433 31.96 -7.20 -12.27
C ALA A 433 32.06 -6.89 -13.79
N SER A 434 31.16 -7.44 -14.61
CA SER A 434 31.02 -7.14 -16.03
C SER A 434 30.45 -5.74 -16.33
N GLY A 435 29.96 -5.02 -15.33
CA GLY A 435 29.26 -3.74 -15.50
C GLY A 435 27.79 -3.87 -15.90
N SER A 436 27.25 -5.10 -15.99
CA SER A 436 25.84 -5.34 -16.26
C SER A 436 25.03 -5.50 -14.96
N LEU A 437 23.74 -5.14 -15.02
CA LEU A 437 22.78 -5.43 -13.96
C LEU A 437 22.23 -6.85 -14.13
N THR A 438 21.97 -7.55 -13.02
CA THR A 438 21.28 -8.86 -13.04
C THR A 438 19.77 -8.70 -13.14
N ARG A 439 19.24 -7.58 -12.63
CA ARG A 439 17.83 -7.24 -12.66
C ARG A 439 17.69 -5.78 -13.03
N LEU A 440 16.83 -5.50 -14.00
CA LEU A 440 16.37 -4.15 -14.32
C LEU A 440 15.02 -3.93 -13.64
N GLY A 441 14.86 -2.79 -12.96
CA GLY A 441 13.56 -2.35 -12.50
C GLY A 441 12.64 -2.08 -13.69
N ASP A 442 11.34 -2.29 -13.50
CA ASP A 442 10.38 -2.02 -14.55
C ASP A 442 10.35 -0.52 -14.89
N ARG A 443 10.00 -0.25 -16.15
CA ARG A 443 9.58 1.05 -16.65
C ARG A 443 8.09 1.28 -16.35
N HIS A 444 7.51 2.35 -16.87
CA HIS A 444 6.08 2.61 -16.73
C HIS A 444 5.24 1.42 -17.24
N VAL A 445 5.64 0.82 -18.36
CA VAL A 445 5.10 -0.48 -18.75
C VAL A 445 5.78 -1.57 -17.92
N MET A 446 5.08 -2.05 -16.89
CA MET A 446 5.58 -3.12 -16.02
C MET A 446 5.63 -4.46 -16.75
N ALA A 447 6.81 -4.87 -17.22
CA ALA A 447 6.98 -6.14 -17.92
C ALA A 447 7.04 -7.33 -16.95
N SER A 448 7.58 -7.12 -15.75
CA SER A 448 7.76 -8.19 -14.76
C SER A 448 6.45 -8.84 -14.32
N ILE A 449 5.35 -8.08 -14.27
CA ILE A 449 4.04 -8.59 -13.80
C ILE A 449 3.43 -9.62 -14.76
N LEU A 450 3.92 -9.69 -16.01
CA LEU A 450 3.50 -10.67 -17.01
C LEU A 450 4.24 -12.01 -16.86
N GLN A 451 5.34 -12.03 -16.13
CA GLN A 451 6.16 -13.22 -15.91
C GLN A 451 5.66 -13.99 -14.67
N ASN A 452 5.92 -15.30 -14.62
CA ASN A 452 5.68 -16.15 -13.43
C ASN A 452 4.24 -16.06 -12.87
N ARG A 453 3.28 -15.72 -13.72
CA ARG A 453 1.87 -15.46 -13.37
C ARG A 453 1.73 -14.44 -12.24
N THR A 454 2.60 -13.43 -12.22
CA THR A 454 2.69 -12.45 -11.13
C THR A 454 1.42 -11.64 -10.98
N LEU A 455 0.89 -11.06 -12.06
CA LEU A 455 -0.32 -10.24 -11.99
C LEU A 455 -1.52 -11.00 -11.38
N PRO A 456 -1.89 -12.22 -11.83
CA PRO A 456 -2.89 -13.05 -11.15
C PRO A 456 -2.60 -13.27 -9.66
N ARG A 457 -1.34 -13.52 -9.30
CA ARG A 457 -0.94 -13.74 -7.89
C ARG A 457 -1.05 -12.47 -7.05
N LEU A 458 -0.83 -11.29 -7.62
CA LEU A 458 -1.06 -10.01 -6.93
C LEU A 458 -2.56 -9.76 -6.68
N VAL A 459 -3.42 -10.18 -7.62
CA VAL A 459 -4.87 -10.13 -7.42
C VAL A 459 -5.31 -11.11 -6.34
N ASP A 460 -4.85 -12.36 -6.39
CA ASP A 460 -5.12 -13.33 -5.34
C ASP A 460 -4.60 -12.84 -3.97
N ALA A 461 -3.43 -12.18 -3.95
CA ALA A 461 -2.85 -11.60 -2.74
C ALA A 461 -3.77 -10.55 -2.12
N ALA A 462 -4.33 -9.64 -2.93
CA ALA A 462 -5.29 -8.64 -2.46
C ALA A 462 -6.56 -9.30 -1.89
N LEU A 463 -7.02 -10.39 -2.51
CA LEU A 463 -8.21 -11.14 -2.09
C LEU A 463 -7.97 -12.07 -0.89
N SER A 464 -6.73 -12.38 -0.58
CA SER A 464 -6.38 -13.38 0.43
C SER A 464 -6.69 -12.91 1.86
N PRO A 465 -7.36 -13.73 2.68
CA PRO A 465 -7.58 -13.41 4.09
C PRO A 465 -6.27 -13.41 4.90
N MET A 466 -5.22 -14.07 4.41
CA MET A 466 -3.89 -14.11 5.04
C MET A 466 -3.14 -12.77 4.93
N GLY A 467 -3.64 -11.87 4.08
CA GLY A 467 -2.95 -10.64 3.71
C GLY A 467 -2.04 -10.82 2.49
N PRO A 468 -1.78 -9.73 1.74
CA PRO A 468 -1.12 -9.82 0.45
C PRO A 468 0.35 -10.23 0.53
N GLU A 469 1.11 -9.76 1.53
CA GLU A 469 2.51 -10.17 1.71
C GLU A 469 2.64 -11.67 2.00
N MET A 470 1.84 -12.18 2.94
CA MET A 470 1.85 -13.59 3.32
C MET A 470 1.45 -14.51 2.18
N TYR A 471 0.42 -14.12 1.43
CA TYR A 471 0.01 -14.88 0.24
C TYR A 471 1.09 -14.87 -0.84
N LEU A 472 1.73 -13.72 -1.11
CA LEU A 472 2.80 -13.67 -2.10
C LEU A 472 3.96 -14.59 -1.71
N LEU A 473 4.38 -14.58 -0.45
CA LEU A 473 5.41 -15.45 0.09
C LEU A 473 5.03 -16.94 -0.03
N GLN A 474 3.81 -17.31 0.36
CA GLN A 474 3.30 -18.68 0.22
C GLN A 474 3.29 -19.13 -1.25
N SER A 475 2.87 -18.24 -2.16
CA SER A 475 2.75 -18.55 -3.58
C SER A 475 4.10 -18.80 -4.27
N TRP A 476 5.24 -18.47 -3.66
CA TRP A 476 6.57 -18.87 -4.18
C TRP A 476 6.74 -20.38 -4.29
N ARG A 477 6.00 -21.16 -3.50
CA ARG A 477 6.01 -22.63 -3.58
C ARG A 477 5.54 -23.14 -4.94
N SER A 478 4.64 -22.41 -5.61
CA SER A 478 4.19 -22.73 -6.98
C SER A 478 5.30 -22.61 -8.03
N GLN A 479 6.44 -22.02 -7.67
CA GLN A 479 7.62 -21.89 -8.53
C GLN A 479 8.61 -23.06 -8.36
N LEU A 480 8.21 -24.10 -7.62
CA LEU A 480 8.96 -25.34 -7.43
C LEU A 480 8.20 -26.50 -8.06
N SER A 481 8.91 -27.50 -8.57
CA SER A 481 8.28 -28.73 -9.07
C SER A 481 7.69 -29.56 -7.93
N ASP A 482 6.61 -30.30 -8.22
CA ASP A 482 5.93 -31.16 -7.24
C ASP A 482 6.89 -32.16 -6.58
N ALA A 483 7.77 -32.78 -7.38
CA ALA A 483 8.78 -33.70 -6.87
C ALA A 483 9.73 -33.06 -5.85
N ARG A 484 10.09 -31.78 -6.06
CA ARG A 484 10.89 -31.01 -5.11
C ARG A 484 10.09 -30.65 -3.86
N LEU A 485 8.85 -30.21 -4.01
CA LEU A 485 7.96 -29.90 -2.88
C LEU A 485 7.75 -31.13 -1.99
N ASP A 486 7.48 -32.28 -2.58
CA ASP A 486 7.34 -33.55 -1.87
C ASP A 486 8.60 -33.94 -1.10
N ALA A 487 9.77 -33.76 -1.72
CA ALA A 487 11.05 -34.04 -1.07
C ALA A 487 11.36 -33.07 0.09
N GLN A 488 11.06 -31.78 -0.08
CA GLN A 488 11.20 -30.78 0.98
C GLN A 488 10.23 -31.02 2.12
N HIS A 489 8.97 -31.37 1.82
CA HIS A 489 7.97 -31.71 2.83
C HIS A 489 8.38 -32.96 3.60
N TRP A 490 8.94 -33.96 2.92
CA TRP A 490 9.51 -35.13 3.59
C TRP A 490 10.63 -34.73 4.54
N LEU A 491 11.62 -33.93 4.13
CA LEU A 491 12.67 -33.44 5.05
C LEU A 491 12.09 -32.62 6.21
N GLY A 492 11.05 -31.84 5.92
CA GLY A 492 10.41 -30.90 6.84
C GLY A 492 11.08 -29.52 6.79
N TYR A 493 10.38 -28.52 7.35
CA TYR A 493 10.82 -27.12 7.38
C TYR A 493 11.20 -26.65 8.79
N SER A 494 11.37 -27.57 9.74
CA SER A 494 11.77 -27.26 11.12
C SER A 494 13.01 -28.04 11.54
N LEU A 495 13.73 -27.49 12.51
CA LEU A 495 14.95 -28.08 13.05
C LEU A 495 14.65 -29.38 13.81
N GLU A 496 13.51 -29.48 14.49
CA GLU A 496 13.03 -30.69 15.17
C GLU A 496 12.77 -31.80 14.16
N ARG A 497 12.15 -31.45 13.03
CA ARG A 497 11.92 -32.39 11.93
C ARG A 497 13.26 -32.90 11.42
N LEU A 498 14.27 -32.05 11.21
CA LEU A 498 15.58 -32.50 10.76
C LEU A 498 16.31 -33.37 11.78
N ARG A 499 16.24 -33.00 13.07
CA ARG A 499 16.89 -33.73 14.16
C ARG A 499 16.41 -35.19 14.25
N ARG A 500 15.23 -35.54 13.75
CA ARG A 500 14.76 -36.94 13.69
C ARG A 500 15.65 -37.85 12.82
N LEU A 501 16.39 -37.27 11.87
CA LEU A 501 17.27 -37.99 10.95
C LEU A 501 18.67 -38.21 11.54
N TRP A 502 19.00 -37.55 12.65
CA TRP A 502 20.33 -37.59 13.23
C TRP A 502 20.69 -38.99 13.74
N ALA A 503 21.93 -39.40 13.47
CA ALA A 503 22.51 -40.68 13.85
C ALA A 503 23.42 -40.57 15.09
N SER A 504 23.83 -39.34 15.44
CA SER A 504 24.52 -39.02 16.69
C SER A 504 23.80 -39.62 17.91
N PRO A 505 24.54 -40.09 18.94
CA PRO A 505 23.95 -40.60 20.18
C PRO A 505 22.96 -39.61 20.78
N GLY A 506 21.75 -40.08 21.05
CA GLY A 506 20.67 -39.24 21.57
C GLY A 506 20.25 -38.10 20.63
N ARG A 507 20.70 -38.10 19.37
CA ARG A 507 20.45 -37.05 18.35
C ARG A 507 20.89 -35.67 18.81
N GLN A 508 21.99 -35.63 19.55
CA GLN A 508 22.50 -34.39 20.12
C GLN A 508 23.49 -33.68 19.19
N GLY A 509 24.14 -34.37 18.25
CA GLY A 509 25.15 -33.80 17.36
C GLY A 509 26.32 -33.16 18.12
N ARG A 510 26.71 -33.76 19.25
CA ARG A 510 27.85 -33.34 20.10
C ARG A 510 29.05 -34.27 19.97
N ASP A 511 29.08 -35.07 18.92
CA ASP A 511 30.17 -36.01 18.64
C ASP A 511 31.41 -35.30 18.10
N GLY A 512 32.55 -36.01 18.11
CA GLY A 512 33.79 -35.50 17.49
C GLY A 512 33.71 -35.33 15.97
N SER A 513 32.70 -35.92 15.31
CA SER A 513 32.39 -35.70 13.90
C SER A 513 31.05 -34.99 13.76
N SER A 514 31.00 -33.96 12.92
CA SER A 514 29.75 -33.27 12.54
C SER A 514 29.19 -33.76 11.21
N LEU A 515 29.87 -34.69 10.51
CA LEU A 515 29.46 -35.21 9.21
C LEU A 515 29.17 -36.71 9.30
N PHE A 516 27.98 -37.09 8.87
CA PHE A 516 27.48 -38.46 8.89
C PHE A 516 27.03 -38.86 7.48
N GLN A 517 27.64 -39.90 6.91
CA GLN A 517 27.29 -40.34 5.56
C GLN A 517 25.86 -40.86 5.50
N VAL A 518 25.09 -40.36 4.53
CA VAL A 518 23.75 -40.85 4.21
C VAL A 518 23.86 -42.07 3.30
N GLN A 519 23.13 -43.13 3.62
CA GLN A 519 23.17 -44.38 2.84
C GLN A 519 22.59 -44.16 1.43
N PRO A 520 23.30 -44.52 0.34
CA PRO A 520 22.86 -44.21 -1.03
C PRO A 520 21.48 -44.74 -1.45
N ASN A 521 21.04 -45.85 -0.84
CA ASN A 521 19.73 -46.48 -1.11
C ASN A 521 18.63 -46.02 -0.13
N SER A 522 18.94 -45.10 0.78
CA SER A 522 17.96 -44.60 1.75
C SER A 522 16.98 -43.60 1.12
N GLU A 523 15.81 -43.51 1.73
CA GLU A 523 14.81 -42.50 1.40
C GLU A 523 15.36 -41.07 1.56
N GLU A 524 16.17 -40.82 2.60
CA GLU A 524 16.82 -39.54 2.83
C GLU A 524 17.73 -39.12 1.68
N PHE A 525 18.60 -40.04 1.22
CA PHE A 525 19.46 -39.80 0.06
C PHE A 525 18.64 -39.46 -1.17
N ARG A 526 17.57 -40.23 -1.42
CA ARG A 526 16.68 -40.00 -2.55
C ARG A 526 16.02 -38.63 -2.49
N ARG A 527 15.52 -38.17 -1.33
CA ARG A 527 14.91 -36.84 -1.17
C ARG A 527 15.92 -35.72 -1.40
N VAL A 528 17.10 -35.79 -0.80
CA VAL A 528 18.15 -34.77 -1.01
C VAL A 528 18.60 -34.74 -2.46
N ALA A 529 18.77 -35.90 -3.11
CA ALA A 529 19.10 -35.99 -4.52
C ALA A 529 17.99 -35.42 -5.42
N THR A 530 16.71 -35.64 -5.10
CA THR A 530 15.58 -35.01 -5.81
C THR A 530 15.66 -33.49 -5.72
N ILE A 531 15.93 -32.91 -4.54
CA ILE A 531 16.05 -31.45 -4.38
C ILE A 531 17.27 -30.93 -5.16
N PHE A 532 18.40 -31.63 -5.13
CA PHE A 532 19.62 -31.27 -5.87
C PHE A 532 19.43 -31.25 -7.39
N ARG A 533 18.65 -32.19 -7.94
CA ARG A 533 18.42 -32.32 -9.39
C ARG A 533 17.21 -31.55 -9.91
N ALA A 534 16.36 -31.05 -9.03
CA ALA A 534 15.09 -30.42 -9.40
C ALA A 534 15.29 -29.25 -10.37
N ALA A 535 14.53 -29.28 -11.46
CA ALA A 535 14.32 -28.13 -12.34
C ALA A 535 13.14 -27.29 -11.82
N PRO A 536 13.20 -25.95 -11.94
CA PRO A 536 12.03 -25.11 -11.76
C PRO A 536 10.99 -25.36 -12.87
N PRO A 537 9.69 -25.19 -12.61
CA PRO A 537 8.64 -25.32 -13.63
C PRO A 537 8.74 -24.26 -14.73
N GLU A 538 9.14 -23.05 -14.35
CA GLU A 538 9.37 -21.93 -15.25
C GLU A 538 10.88 -21.77 -15.52
N PRO A 539 11.29 -21.24 -16.68
CA PRO A 539 12.70 -21.00 -16.98
C PRO A 539 13.37 -20.12 -15.90
N PRO A 540 14.59 -20.45 -15.46
CA PRO A 540 15.28 -19.66 -14.46
C PRO A 540 15.62 -18.26 -14.99
N ALA A 541 15.64 -17.27 -14.11
CA ALA A 541 15.97 -15.89 -14.45
C ALA A 541 17.43 -15.72 -14.92
N TYR A 542 18.32 -16.59 -14.45
CA TYR A 542 19.74 -16.56 -14.79
C TYR A 542 20.04 -17.57 -15.89
N MET A 543 20.85 -17.17 -16.87
CA MET A 543 21.28 -18.07 -17.95
C MET A 543 22.19 -19.15 -17.39
N LEU A 544 21.63 -20.36 -17.27
CA LEU A 544 22.35 -21.56 -16.84
C LEU A 544 22.66 -22.44 -18.05
N SER A 545 23.61 -23.37 -17.89
CA SER A 545 23.86 -24.39 -18.90
C SER A 545 22.64 -25.32 -19.06
N SER A 546 22.63 -26.21 -20.05
CA SER A 546 21.51 -27.15 -20.28
C SER A 546 21.11 -27.92 -19.01
N GLN A 547 19.81 -28.08 -18.78
CA GLN A 547 19.29 -28.88 -17.67
C GLN A 547 19.62 -30.38 -17.84
N GLN A 548 19.67 -30.86 -19.08
CA GLN A 548 19.87 -32.27 -19.38
C GLN A 548 21.27 -32.78 -18.96
N SER A 549 22.28 -31.91 -19.00
CA SER A 549 23.61 -32.25 -18.48
C SER A 549 23.64 -32.25 -16.94
N TRP A 550 22.84 -31.40 -16.29
CA TRP A 550 22.76 -31.31 -14.83
C TRP A 550 22.11 -32.55 -14.20
N GLU A 551 20.99 -33.02 -14.77
CA GLU A 551 20.24 -34.17 -14.24
C GLU A 551 21.07 -35.46 -14.20
N ARG A 552 22.04 -35.57 -15.12
CA ARG A 552 22.93 -36.73 -15.24
C ARG A 552 24.16 -36.66 -14.35
N LEU A 553 24.42 -35.54 -13.66
CA LEU A 553 25.59 -35.41 -12.79
C LEU A 553 25.55 -36.45 -11.65
N PRO A 554 26.58 -37.30 -11.56
CA PRO A 554 26.75 -38.23 -10.44
C PRO A 554 26.88 -37.48 -9.12
N ILE A 555 26.03 -37.86 -8.15
CA ILE A 555 26.25 -37.53 -6.75
C ILE A 555 27.15 -38.62 -6.18
N HIS A 556 28.38 -38.27 -5.81
CA HIS A 556 29.33 -39.21 -5.21
C HIS A 556 28.97 -39.51 -3.76
N LYS A 557 28.59 -38.47 -3.00
CA LYS A 557 28.34 -38.60 -1.57
C LYS A 557 27.37 -37.53 -1.09
N ILE A 558 26.50 -37.90 -0.15
CA ILE A 558 25.70 -36.98 0.67
C ILE A 558 26.05 -37.25 2.12
N GLU A 559 26.44 -36.21 2.84
CA GLU A 559 26.74 -36.26 4.28
C GLU A 559 25.78 -35.34 5.00
N ARG A 560 25.03 -35.89 5.96
CA ARG A 560 24.21 -35.10 6.87
C ARG A 560 25.12 -34.39 7.86
N VAL A 561 24.80 -33.13 8.09
CA VAL A 561 25.45 -32.28 9.08
C VAL A 561 24.69 -32.44 10.40
N GLU A 562 25.41 -32.85 11.44
CA GLU A 562 24.90 -33.00 12.80
C GLU A 562 25.77 -32.18 13.74
N ASN A 563 25.48 -30.88 13.84
CA ASN A 563 26.13 -29.96 14.76
C ASN A 563 25.10 -29.42 15.76
N GLY A 564 25.03 -30.07 16.92
CA GLY A 564 24.13 -29.71 18.01
C GLY A 564 24.43 -28.34 18.60
N GLY A 565 25.71 -28.01 18.75
CA GLY A 565 26.15 -26.71 19.26
C GLY A 565 25.63 -25.57 18.38
N GLN A 566 25.84 -25.68 17.06
CA GLN A 566 25.35 -24.69 16.11
C GLN A 566 23.82 -24.58 16.12
N MET A 567 23.11 -25.72 16.14
CA MET A 567 21.65 -25.73 16.16
C MET A 567 21.10 -25.07 17.45
N GLU A 568 21.65 -25.42 18.62
CA GLU A 568 21.16 -24.98 19.94
C GLU A 568 21.58 -23.57 20.31
N CYS A 569 22.80 -23.16 19.94
CA CYS A 569 23.36 -21.87 20.32
C CYS A 569 23.13 -20.77 19.28
N SER A 570 22.79 -21.12 18.03
CA SER A 570 22.68 -20.15 16.94
C SER A 570 21.34 -20.21 16.21
N THR A 571 20.99 -21.35 15.60
CA THR A 571 19.80 -21.43 14.74
C THR A 571 18.47 -21.43 15.51
N ILE A 572 18.35 -22.20 16.60
CA ILE A 572 17.13 -22.25 17.43
C ILE A 572 16.83 -20.88 18.06
N PRO A 573 17.79 -20.20 18.73
CA PRO A 573 17.56 -18.88 19.29
C PRO A 573 17.12 -17.86 18.24
N TYR A 574 17.73 -17.87 17.06
CA TYR A 574 17.32 -16.99 15.96
C TYR A 574 15.89 -17.27 15.50
N ARG A 575 15.53 -18.54 15.26
CA ARG A 575 14.18 -18.93 14.86
C ARG A 575 13.14 -18.51 15.90
N ASP A 576 13.43 -18.71 17.19
CA ASP A 576 12.48 -18.37 18.25
C ASP A 576 12.31 -16.85 18.37
N GLY A 577 13.40 -16.09 18.23
CA GLY A 577 13.35 -14.62 18.11
C GLY A 577 12.56 -14.15 16.89
N LEU A 578 12.75 -14.79 15.73
CA LEU A 578 11.99 -14.53 14.51
C LEU A 578 10.49 -14.79 14.72
N ARG A 579 10.13 -15.94 15.29
CA ARG A 579 8.74 -16.30 15.60
C ARG A 579 8.08 -15.28 16.52
N ASN A 580 8.78 -14.83 17.57
CA ASN A 580 8.26 -13.81 18.47
C ASN A 580 8.06 -12.46 17.76
N SER A 581 9.03 -12.03 16.96
CA SER A 581 8.96 -10.79 16.16
C SER A 581 7.79 -10.81 15.17
N LEU A 582 7.50 -11.96 14.54
CA LEU A 582 6.35 -12.09 13.64
C LEU A 582 5.03 -12.05 14.41
N ARG A 583 4.96 -12.72 15.56
CA ARG A 583 3.77 -12.70 16.42
C ARG A 583 3.44 -11.28 16.91
N GLU A 584 4.45 -10.49 17.26
CA GLU A 584 4.30 -9.07 17.63
C GLU A 584 3.75 -8.21 16.49
N GLN A 585 4.02 -8.61 15.24
CA GLN A 585 3.45 -8.00 14.03
C GLN A 585 2.09 -8.59 13.63
N GLY A 586 1.49 -9.48 14.44
CA GLY A 586 0.22 -10.16 14.11
C GLY A 586 0.33 -11.17 12.97
N VAL A 587 1.52 -11.76 12.77
CA VAL A 587 1.78 -12.80 11.76
C VAL A 587 2.13 -14.11 12.45
N ASP A 588 1.42 -15.18 12.10
CA ASP A 588 1.73 -16.52 12.60
C ASP A 588 2.93 -17.12 11.87
N PHE A 589 3.89 -17.62 12.63
CA PHE A 589 5.05 -18.31 12.07
C PHE A 589 4.66 -19.70 11.53
N ASP A 590 4.56 -19.80 10.22
CA ASP A 590 4.50 -21.07 9.49
C ASP A 590 5.90 -21.43 8.93
N PRO A 591 6.54 -22.53 9.39
CA PRO A 591 7.84 -22.95 8.88
C PRO A 591 7.87 -23.22 7.36
N SER A 592 6.76 -23.64 6.77
CA SER A 592 6.67 -23.96 5.33
C SER A 592 6.58 -22.72 4.43
N ILE A 593 6.33 -21.55 5.03
CA ILE A 593 6.27 -20.23 4.38
C ILE A 593 7.51 -19.40 4.74
N HIS A 594 7.88 -19.37 6.03
CA HIS A 594 8.95 -18.53 6.55
C HIS A 594 10.33 -19.19 6.53
N ALA A 595 10.45 -20.43 6.05
CA ALA A 595 11.71 -21.09 5.80
C ALA A 595 11.73 -21.79 4.44
N CYS A 596 12.91 -21.94 3.85
CA CYS A 596 13.10 -22.62 2.58
C CYS A 596 14.33 -23.53 2.57
N TRP A 597 14.35 -24.49 1.65
CA TRP A 597 15.50 -25.32 1.34
C TRP A 597 16.27 -24.72 0.17
N ALA A 598 17.51 -24.27 0.42
CA ALA A 598 18.35 -23.57 -0.54
C ALA A 598 19.82 -24.02 -0.45
N PHE A 599 20.58 -23.80 -1.53
CA PHE A 599 21.95 -24.25 -1.70
C PHE A 599 22.96 -23.13 -1.44
N HIS A 600 24.12 -23.50 -0.91
CA HIS A 600 25.25 -22.59 -0.71
C HIS A 600 26.54 -23.21 -1.21
N GLY A 601 27.27 -22.47 -2.06
CA GLY A 601 28.57 -22.89 -2.58
C GLY A 601 29.70 -22.05 -1.99
N ALA A 602 30.79 -22.72 -1.66
CA ALA A 602 32.08 -22.13 -1.33
C ALA A 602 33.19 -23.16 -1.62
N ASP A 603 34.45 -22.77 -1.41
CA ASP A 603 35.53 -23.76 -1.34
C ASP A 603 35.39 -24.69 -0.13
N GLN A 604 36.00 -25.87 -0.23
CA GLN A 604 35.81 -26.94 0.76
C GLN A 604 36.19 -26.52 2.18
N GLU A 605 37.28 -25.78 2.35
CA GLU A 605 37.74 -25.33 3.67
C GLU A 605 36.71 -24.40 4.30
N SER A 606 36.16 -23.48 3.52
CA SER A 606 35.07 -22.59 3.97
C SER A 606 33.81 -23.38 4.36
N LEU A 607 33.40 -24.37 3.56
CA LEU A 607 32.22 -25.20 3.90
C LEU A 607 32.46 -26.00 5.18
N LEU A 608 33.63 -26.59 5.36
CA LEU A 608 33.98 -27.32 6.58
C LEU A 608 34.07 -26.40 7.81
N SER A 609 34.54 -25.16 7.63
CA SER A 609 34.53 -24.14 8.68
C SER A 609 33.09 -23.81 9.12
N ILE A 610 32.19 -23.58 8.15
CA ILE A 610 30.76 -23.34 8.41
C ILE A 610 30.12 -24.52 9.17
N ILE A 611 30.44 -25.75 8.78
CA ILE A 611 29.88 -26.97 9.38
C ILE A 611 30.37 -27.16 10.82
N ARG A 612 31.66 -26.90 11.09
CA ARG A 612 32.30 -27.26 12.36
C ARG A 612 32.17 -26.18 13.43
N ASP A 613 32.00 -24.91 13.05
CA ASP A 613 31.88 -23.82 14.01
C ASP A 613 30.54 -23.93 14.79
N PRO A 614 30.59 -24.14 16.13
CA PRO A 614 29.40 -24.33 16.95
C PRO A 614 28.63 -23.04 17.25
N VAL A 615 29.16 -21.87 16.89
CA VAL A 615 28.56 -20.56 17.23
C VAL A 615 28.38 -19.69 15.99
N SER A 616 29.46 -19.48 15.25
CA SER A 616 29.51 -18.47 14.18
C SER A 616 29.10 -19.01 12.82
N GLY A 617 29.11 -20.33 12.60
CA GLY A 617 28.64 -20.97 11.36
C GLY A 617 28.87 -20.16 10.07
N PHE A 618 27.78 -19.76 9.43
CA PHE A 618 27.81 -18.76 8.36
C PHE A 618 28.20 -17.39 8.88
N GLN A 619 29.11 -16.69 8.21
CA GLN A 619 29.57 -15.36 8.61
C GLN A 619 29.12 -14.30 7.58
N PRO A 620 27.92 -13.68 7.69
CA PRO A 620 27.31 -12.85 6.64
C PRO A 620 28.11 -11.62 6.22
N LEU A 621 28.92 -11.05 7.12
CA LEU A 621 29.74 -9.87 6.83
C LEU A 621 31.06 -10.20 6.10
N ILE A 622 31.45 -11.48 6.09
CA ILE A 622 32.62 -12.00 5.35
C ILE A 622 32.15 -12.70 4.06
N SER A 623 30.97 -13.32 4.12
CA SER A 623 30.25 -13.93 3.00
C SER A 623 29.91 -12.86 1.96
N GLY A 624 30.23 -13.10 0.69
CA GLY A 624 29.97 -12.14 -0.39
C GLY A 624 31.11 -11.17 -0.69
N SER A 625 32.28 -11.31 -0.06
CA SER A 625 33.48 -10.49 -0.38
C SER A 625 34.12 -10.81 -1.75
N ARG A 626 33.80 -11.97 -2.36
CA ARG A 626 34.36 -12.37 -3.66
C ARG A 626 33.67 -11.70 -4.86
N ASN A 627 32.40 -11.30 -4.75
CA ASN A 627 31.61 -10.69 -5.83
C ASN A 627 30.90 -9.43 -5.32
N SER A 628 30.69 -8.41 -6.16
CA SER A 628 29.90 -7.23 -5.77
C SER A 628 28.56 -7.64 -5.12
N PRO A 629 28.18 -7.09 -3.95
CA PRO A 629 26.94 -7.45 -3.25
C PRO A 629 25.72 -6.90 -4.00
N VAL A 630 25.34 -7.60 -5.07
CA VAL A 630 24.33 -7.16 -6.05
C VAL A 630 22.93 -7.01 -5.45
N TRP A 631 22.63 -7.74 -4.37
CA TRP A 631 21.35 -7.67 -3.66
C TRP A 631 21.50 -7.31 -2.18
N GLY A 632 22.65 -6.75 -1.80
CA GLY A 632 22.98 -6.38 -0.43
C GLY A 632 24.04 -7.28 0.21
N SER A 633 24.60 -6.84 1.33
CA SER A 633 25.59 -7.60 2.09
C SER A 633 24.92 -8.73 2.86
N GLY A 634 25.53 -9.92 2.88
CA GLY A 634 25.02 -11.07 3.63
C GLY A 634 25.52 -12.41 3.09
N THR A 635 25.01 -13.50 3.65
CA THR A 635 25.22 -14.85 3.11
C THR A 635 24.18 -15.14 2.03
N TYR A 636 24.65 -15.57 0.86
CA TYR A 636 23.82 -15.84 -0.32
C TYR A 636 23.48 -17.33 -0.40
N PHE A 637 22.22 -17.63 -0.68
CA PHE A 637 21.71 -18.98 -0.92
C PHE A 637 20.94 -18.99 -2.23
N ALA A 638 21.10 -20.05 -3.02
CA ALA A 638 20.38 -20.20 -4.28
C ALA A 638 19.25 -21.21 -4.13
N ARG A 639 18.11 -20.93 -4.75
CA ARG A 639 17.03 -21.92 -4.90
C ARG A 639 17.56 -23.18 -5.57
N ASP A 640 18.34 -23.07 -6.64
CA ASP A 640 18.74 -24.22 -7.45
C ASP A 640 20.23 -24.52 -7.33
N ALA A 641 20.58 -25.79 -7.09
CA ALA A 641 21.97 -26.24 -6.99
C ALA A 641 22.77 -25.95 -8.27
N LYS A 642 22.08 -26.01 -9.41
CA LYS A 642 22.64 -25.70 -10.72
C LYS A 642 23.18 -24.27 -10.83
N TYR A 643 22.47 -23.29 -10.25
CA TYR A 643 22.93 -21.90 -10.20
C TYR A 643 24.26 -21.79 -9.45
N VAL A 644 24.38 -22.50 -8.32
CA VAL A 644 25.62 -22.54 -7.53
C VAL A 644 26.78 -23.12 -8.34
N ALA A 645 26.52 -24.20 -9.08
CA ALA A 645 27.53 -24.89 -9.86
C ALA A 645 27.99 -24.14 -11.11
N ASP A 646 27.04 -23.58 -11.87
CA ASP A 646 27.32 -22.84 -13.11
C ASP A 646 27.91 -21.46 -12.82
N GLY A 647 27.51 -20.83 -11.71
CA GLY A 647 28.10 -19.58 -11.22
C GLY A 647 29.49 -19.73 -10.60
N GLN A 648 30.09 -20.93 -10.67
CA GLN A 648 31.43 -21.25 -10.15
C GLN A 648 31.61 -21.00 -8.64
N PHE A 649 30.51 -21.01 -7.88
CA PHE A 649 30.53 -20.80 -6.43
C PHE A 649 31.05 -22.03 -5.67
N CYS A 650 31.10 -23.20 -6.29
CA CYS A 650 31.73 -24.41 -5.76
C CYS A 650 32.94 -24.83 -6.63
N PRO A 651 34.16 -24.37 -6.31
CA PRO A 651 35.37 -24.69 -7.07
C PRO A 651 35.61 -26.20 -7.17
N ARG A 652 36.20 -26.64 -8.29
CA ARG A 652 36.62 -28.04 -8.47
C ARG A 652 37.77 -28.37 -7.53
N ARG A 653 37.68 -29.55 -6.91
CA ARG A 653 38.73 -30.15 -6.09
C ARG A 653 39.77 -30.84 -6.96
N ARG A 654 40.87 -31.29 -6.33
CA ARG A 654 41.95 -32.04 -7.00
C ARG A 654 41.47 -33.33 -7.67
N ASP A 655 40.47 -33.98 -7.09
CA ASP A 655 39.83 -35.20 -7.62
C ASP A 655 38.76 -34.91 -8.70
N GLY A 656 38.61 -33.64 -9.10
CA GLY A 656 37.63 -33.20 -10.10
C GLY A 656 36.21 -32.99 -9.55
N SER A 657 35.92 -33.44 -8.33
CA SER A 657 34.61 -33.27 -7.69
C SER A 657 34.39 -31.86 -7.17
N ARG A 658 33.15 -31.51 -6.89
CA ARG A 658 32.70 -30.26 -6.30
C ARG A 658 31.83 -30.55 -5.09
N CYS A 659 31.76 -29.59 -4.18
CA CYS A 659 30.95 -29.69 -2.98
C CYS A 659 30.12 -28.42 -2.75
N MET A 660 28.90 -28.60 -2.26
CA MET A 660 28.01 -27.51 -1.85
C MET A 660 27.16 -27.96 -0.66
N LEU A 661 26.62 -26.99 0.07
CA LEU A 661 25.67 -27.23 1.15
C LEU A 661 24.23 -27.17 0.65
N LEU A 662 23.38 -28.01 1.22
CA LEU A 662 21.93 -27.82 1.24
C LEU A 662 21.53 -27.38 2.66
N CYS A 663 20.87 -26.24 2.75
CA CYS A 663 20.59 -25.53 3.99
C CYS A 663 19.08 -25.34 4.18
N LEU A 664 18.63 -25.40 5.43
CA LEU A 664 17.33 -24.85 5.84
C LEU A 664 17.53 -23.38 6.21
N VAL A 665 16.99 -22.48 5.40
CA VAL A 665 17.15 -21.02 5.53
C VAL A 665 15.86 -20.42 6.09
N MET A 666 15.95 -19.69 7.20
CA MET A 666 14.88 -18.96 7.84
C MET A 666 14.74 -17.59 7.16
N LEU A 667 13.76 -17.47 6.26
CA LEU A 667 13.52 -16.25 5.50
C LEU A 667 12.76 -15.18 6.29
N GLY A 668 11.88 -15.58 7.21
CA GLY A 668 10.95 -14.66 7.87
C GLY A 668 10.10 -13.92 6.83
N MET A 669 10.00 -12.60 6.96
CA MET A 669 9.44 -11.72 5.93
C MET A 669 10.58 -11.14 5.08
N PRO A 670 10.69 -11.51 3.78
CA PRO A 670 11.71 -11.01 2.88
C PRO A 670 11.32 -9.66 2.24
N CYS A 671 12.32 -8.87 1.86
CA CYS A 671 12.15 -7.70 0.99
C CYS A 671 12.93 -7.86 -0.32
N LEU A 672 12.70 -6.96 -1.29
CA LEU A 672 13.54 -6.92 -2.49
C LEU A 672 14.96 -6.47 -2.11
N GLY A 673 15.95 -7.25 -2.54
CA GLY A 673 17.37 -6.98 -2.32
C GLY A 673 17.87 -5.76 -3.08
N ASP A 674 18.71 -4.98 -2.40
CA ASP A 674 19.27 -3.72 -2.86
C ASP A 674 20.76 -3.64 -2.46
N PRO A 675 21.66 -3.19 -3.36
CA PRO A 675 23.10 -3.10 -3.06
C PRO A 675 23.44 -2.18 -1.88
N ASN A 676 22.53 -1.27 -1.48
CA ASN A 676 22.71 -0.38 -0.33
C ASN A 676 22.33 -1.04 1.01
N GLN A 677 21.73 -2.23 1.01
CA GLN A 677 21.40 -2.97 2.23
C GLN A 677 22.66 -3.57 2.85
N LYS A 678 23.30 -2.79 3.74
CA LYS A 678 24.58 -3.13 4.39
C LYS A 678 24.37 -3.51 5.86
N GLY A 679 24.01 -4.77 6.10
CA GLY A 679 23.86 -5.32 7.46
C GLY A 679 22.59 -4.89 8.21
N VAL A 680 21.75 -4.05 7.59
CA VAL A 680 20.42 -3.67 8.09
C VAL A 680 19.44 -3.62 6.92
N LEU A 681 18.28 -4.28 7.07
CA LEU A 681 17.18 -4.26 6.11
C LEU A 681 16.15 -3.16 6.43
N PRO A 682 15.32 -2.72 5.46
CA PRO A 682 14.26 -1.73 5.70
C PRO A 682 13.27 -2.15 6.79
N PHE A 683 12.58 -1.17 7.37
CA PHE A 683 11.46 -1.47 8.25
C PHE A 683 10.32 -2.08 7.45
N ARG A 684 9.72 -3.15 7.98
CA ARG A 684 8.45 -3.67 7.49
C ARG A 684 7.30 -3.00 8.24
N GLN A 685 7.34 -3.08 9.57
CA GLN A 685 6.41 -2.44 10.50
C GLN A 685 7.19 -2.01 11.73
N LYS A 686 7.38 -0.71 11.97
CA LYS A 686 8.21 -0.22 13.08
C LYS A 686 7.72 -0.82 14.42
N PRO A 687 8.61 -1.37 15.26
CA PRO A 687 10.08 -1.37 15.16
C PRO A 687 10.70 -2.55 14.38
N HIS A 688 9.91 -3.42 13.78
CA HIS A 688 10.35 -4.63 13.08
C HIS A 688 10.81 -4.38 11.64
N ARG A 689 11.96 -4.96 11.31
CA ARG A 689 12.55 -4.96 9.97
C ARG A 689 12.24 -6.26 9.23
N TYR A 690 12.39 -6.23 7.91
CA TYR A 690 12.46 -7.45 7.12
C TYR A 690 13.62 -8.34 7.60
N ASN A 691 13.50 -9.65 7.41
CA ASN A 691 14.42 -10.64 7.98
C ASN A 691 15.44 -11.15 6.97
N SER A 692 15.09 -11.10 5.67
CA SER A 692 15.95 -11.49 4.56
C SER A 692 15.69 -10.62 3.33
N ALA A 693 16.54 -10.77 2.32
CA ALA A 693 16.37 -10.12 1.02
C ALA A 693 16.34 -11.17 -0.10
N VAL A 694 15.63 -10.85 -1.20
CA VAL A 694 15.53 -11.71 -2.38
C VAL A 694 15.85 -10.95 -3.66
N ASP A 695 16.29 -11.69 -4.69
CA ASP A 695 16.51 -11.15 -6.03
C ASP A 695 15.22 -10.82 -6.77
N SER A 696 14.09 -11.46 -6.46
CA SER A 696 12.80 -11.15 -7.08
C SER A 696 11.67 -11.41 -6.11
N LEU A 697 10.70 -10.50 -6.02
CA LEU A 697 9.48 -10.72 -5.23
C LEU A 697 8.49 -11.68 -5.93
N SER A 698 8.60 -11.81 -7.26
CA SER A 698 7.72 -12.67 -8.05
C SER A 698 8.11 -14.14 -7.91
N SER A 699 9.38 -14.45 -8.20
CA SER A 699 9.94 -15.81 -8.17
C SER A 699 11.40 -15.71 -7.72
N PRO A 700 11.67 -15.72 -6.41
CA PRO A 700 13.03 -15.67 -5.91
C PRO A 700 13.84 -16.91 -6.35
N GLU A 701 15.05 -16.65 -6.82
CA GLU A 701 16.05 -17.70 -7.05
C GLU A 701 17.28 -17.52 -6.17
N VAL A 702 17.44 -16.35 -5.56
CA VAL A 702 18.51 -16.05 -4.61
C VAL A 702 17.94 -15.42 -3.34
N TYR A 703 18.40 -15.93 -2.20
CA TYR A 703 18.08 -15.44 -0.86
C TYR A 703 19.34 -14.90 -0.18
N VAL A 704 19.23 -13.78 0.51
CA VAL A 704 20.34 -13.15 1.25
C VAL A 704 19.93 -12.98 2.70
N THR A 705 20.72 -13.54 3.62
CA THR A 705 20.52 -13.39 5.07
C THR A 705 21.67 -12.61 5.70
N GLN A 706 21.35 -11.68 6.61
CA GLN A 706 22.34 -10.84 7.31
C GLN A 706 22.68 -11.33 8.71
N VAL A 707 22.06 -12.41 9.16
CA VAL A 707 22.22 -12.95 10.52
C VAL A 707 22.74 -14.38 10.46
N VAL A 708 23.70 -14.71 11.33
CA VAL A 708 24.37 -16.02 11.41
C VAL A 708 23.38 -17.17 11.60
N GLY A 709 22.48 -17.05 12.58
CA GLY A 709 21.49 -18.09 12.93
C GLY A 709 20.35 -18.26 11.92
N ALA A 710 20.33 -17.47 10.83
CA ALA A 710 19.27 -17.52 9.82
C ALA A 710 19.36 -18.74 8.89
N ALA A 711 20.43 -19.53 8.95
CA ALA A 711 20.54 -20.75 8.14
C ALA A 711 21.17 -21.89 8.94
N HIS A 712 20.68 -23.10 8.69
CA HIS A 712 21.26 -24.33 9.21
C HIS A 712 21.81 -25.17 8.04
N PRO A 713 23.13 -25.45 7.99
CA PRO A 713 23.68 -26.39 7.02
C PRO A 713 23.20 -27.80 7.40
N ALA A 714 22.40 -28.43 6.55
CA ALA A 714 21.83 -29.75 6.84
C ALA A 714 22.55 -30.89 6.12
N TYR A 715 23.07 -30.62 4.91
CA TYR A 715 23.79 -31.61 4.12
C TYR A 715 24.97 -31.00 3.39
N LEU A 716 26.08 -31.75 3.30
CA LEU A 716 27.17 -31.54 2.37
C LEU A 716 27.02 -32.52 1.21
N ILE A 717 26.89 -32.01 0.00
CA ILE A 717 26.72 -32.81 -1.22
C ILE A 717 28.01 -32.75 -2.03
N THR A 718 28.57 -33.90 -2.37
CA THR A 718 29.74 -34.05 -3.25
C THR A 718 29.31 -34.69 -4.57
N PHE A 719 29.66 -34.07 -5.69
CA PHE A 719 29.23 -34.46 -7.04
C PHE A 719 30.34 -34.15 -8.07
N ALA A 720 30.30 -34.74 -9.26
CA ALA A 720 31.30 -34.48 -10.31
C ALA A 720 30.69 -34.35 -11.69
#